data_AF-J4QC76-F1
#
_entry.id   AF-J4QC76-F1
#
_cell.length_a   1.000
_cell.length_b   1.000
_cell.length_c   1.000
_cell.angle_alpha   90.00
_cell.angle_beta   90.00
_cell.angle_gamma   90.00
#
_symmetry.space_group_name_H-M   'P 1'
#
loop_
_entity.id
_entity.type
_entity.pdbx_description
1 polymer ?
#
loop_
_entity_poly.entity_id
_entity_poly.type
_entity_poly.pdbx_seq_one_letter_code
_entity_poly.pdbx_strand_id
1 'polypeptide(L)'
;MTNDFTIFWRNNERASALFYDLLERSERGAYDDDFLVQLAAYREAAPESERADIFAAQYLLHHGDAENAVICGERAYERRPLNLEVWRVLAAGYKICGRELDSITMQGRAYGLYLGADMGGIDLDLSLTEENMNEALGQLSFAVGKCLNAPIITSRAYFMNPGLGFRFDVFIGEAIPITYPEDSVRFWSAVYMENAGLSDHSYMLTDARHDGWLSRYGHRDFFFDLQKACEIRGTTEIQLPEGREAIVPIAGTMPDQKLSVTTASTGTHDIYLGKWAFSFFRLNENTQLHTDESTPYAVGSPILLGHSPARRKVVLNILVDGLSGAIAHAHSATHLPNISKFFARGTVFTQHFSTSEHTLPSFPAIETGYYPHHTHLFNVNAGYELPLRMTTTAEQMKNLGYYCAIPMGSNQGISHGIMRGFDRLVVSSWIQNSVDGVDYVLRQLRAFDEVDQYLYLAVNDVHPYDGLGYKFDTNIETHLPLTDRFFSHTERKASVFLSSMKIYQEQYLERIRQVDQNIGLLLAYLEEHFDEDEYLVSIYSDHGVSIFNKVISDSLDIISPYATSATWMMRGAGVPENVVSDELTSIVDIYPTLAHLCDFAVARDIDGNLPGVFGGKERDAVYSSSQYPGQTFKLAVRTHEHALRLETRAPVDEDGTVDFAGARVGIYPREHELEEDYAVDSAELRAFFYPRARDFIRGIANNGEFWPAMRAARPQWFGGPA
;
A
#
# COMPACT_ATOMS: atom_id res chain seq x y z
N MET A 1 -10.92 -26.27 -19.94
CA MET A 1 -9.80 -27.11 -19.43
C MET A 1 -10.29 -28.53 -19.17
N THR A 2 -9.45 -29.55 -19.37
CA THR A 2 -9.79 -30.94 -19.03
C THR A 2 -9.59 -31.18 -17.52
N ASN A 3 -10.48 -31.98 -16.92
CA ASN A 3 -10.46 -32.30 -15.49
C ASN A 3 -9.50 -33.46 -15.14
N ASP A 4 -8.64 -33.88 -16.07
CA ASP A 4 -7.69 -34.97 -15.88
C ASP A 4 -6.36 -34.51 -15.23
N PHE A 5 -6.19 -33.20 -15.02
CA PHE A 5 -5.03 -32.58 -14.37
C PHE A 5 -3.67 -33.00 -14.95
N THR A 6 -3.63 -33.42 -16.23
CA THR A 6 -2.39 -33.81 -16.93
C THR A 6 -1.59 -32.60 -17.40
N ILE A 7 -2.28 -31.49 -17.69
CA ILE A 7 -1.68 -30.21 -18.09
C ILE A 7 -2.15 -29.14 -17.13
N PHE A 8 -1.25 -28.33 -16.58
CA PHE A 8 -1.61 -27.26 -15.65
C PHE A 8 -2.52 -26.21 -16.29
N TRP A 9 -2.16 -25.65 -17.45
CA TRP A 9 -2.95 -24.62 -18.12
C TRP A 9 -3.02 -24.86 -19.63
N ARG A 10 -4.19 -24.65 -20.23
CA ARG A 10 -4.40 -24.66 -21.68
C ARG A 10 -5.23 -23.44 -22.07
N ASN A 11 -4.73 -22.65 -23.00
CA ASN A 11 -5.41 -21.47 -23.51
C ASN A 11 -6.70 -21.85 -24.23
N ASN A 12 -7.69 -20.97 -24.13
CA ASN A 12 -8.91 -21.04 -24.91
C ASN A 12 -8.66 -20.45 -26.31
N GLU A 13 -8.30 -21.29 -27.27
CA GLU A 13 -8.02 -20.89 -28.65
C GLU A 13 -9.19 -20.16 -29.32
N ARG A 14 -10.45 -20.53 -28.98
CA ARG A 14 -11.64 -19.85 -29.51
C ARG A 14 -11.74 -18.42 -28.98
N ALA A 15 -11.57 -18.22 -27.68
CA ALA A 15 -11.59 -16.86 -27.10
C ALA A 15 -10.46 -16.00 -27.68
N SER A 16 -9.25 -16.55 -27.78
CA SER A 16 -8.09 -15.88 -28.37
C SER A 16 -8.35 -15.46 -29.82
N ALA A 17 -8.88 -16.36 -30.67
CA ALA A 17 -9.20 -16.03 -32.06
C ALA A 17 -10.28 -14.94 -32.19
N LEU A 18 -11.32 -14.99 -31.35
CA LEU A 18 -12.38 -13.98 -31.31
C LEU A 18 -11.84 -12.61 -30.86
N PHE A 19 -10.94 -12.58 -29.87
CA PHE A 19 -10.28 -11.34 -29.44
C PHE A 19 -9.50 -10.69 -30.59
N TYR A 20 -8.68 -11.46 -31.32
CA TYR A 20 -7.89 -10.90 -32.41
C TYR A 20 -8.73 -10.49 -33.62
N ASP A 21 -9.85 -11.16 -33.92
CA ASP A 21 -10.81 -10.72 -34.95
C ASP A 21 -11.47 -9.39 -34.55
N LEU A 22 -11.89 -9.23 -33.29
CA LEU A 22 -12.43 -7.96 -32.77
C LEU A 22 -11.38 -6.84 -32.81
N LEU A 23 -10.14 -7.14 -32.42
CA LEU A 23 -9.03 -6.18 -32.47
C LEU A 23 -8.79 -5.68 -33.90
N GLU A 24 -8.69 -6.59 -34.88
CA GLU A 24 -8.49 -6.24 -36.30
C GLU A 24 -9.64 -5.38 -36.84
N ARG A 25 -10.88 -5.64 -36.43
CA ARG A 25 -12.05 -4.82 -36.79
C ARG A 25 -11.99 -3.43 -36.14
N SER A 26 -11.70 -3.35 -34.85
CA SER A 26 -11.53 -2.08 -34.12
C SER A 26 -10.46 -1.20 -34.74
N GLU A 27 -9.31 -1.78 -35.12
CA GLU A 27 -8.20 -1.06 -35.78
C GLU A 27 -8.59 -0.51 -37.16
N ARG A 28 -9.51 -1.17 -37.86
CA ARG A 28 -10.07 -0.70 -39.14
C ARG A 28 -11.24 0.27 -38.98
N GLY A 29 -11.70 0.52 -37.76
CA GLY A 29 -12.91 1.29 -37.48
C GLY A 29 -14.20 0.58 -37.94
N ALA A 30 -14.18 -0.74 -38.09
CA ALA A 30 -15.31 -1.54 -38.57
C ALA A 30 -16.25 -1.94 -37.41
N TYR A 31 -17.03 -0.97 -36.93
CA TYR A 31 -18.00 -1.15 -35.84
C TYR A 31 -19.42 -1.38 -36.40
N ASP A 32 -19.62 -2.49 -37.11
CA ASP A 32 -20.88 -2.87 -37.77
C ASP A 32 -21.62 -4.01 -37.04
N ASP A 33 -22.68 -4.56 -37.65
CA ASP A 33 -23.44 -5.68 -37.08
C ASP A 33 -22.58 -6.95 -36.93
N ASP A 34 -21.61 -7.16 -37.82
CA ASP A 34 -20.69 -8.31 -37.73
C ASP A 34 -19.76 -8.16 -36.51
N PHE A 35 -19.33 -6.94 -36.18
CA PHE A 35 -18.61 -6.66 -34.94
C PHE A 35 -19.42 -7.08 -33.70
N LEU A 36 -20.71 -6.74 -33.65
CA LEU A 36 -21.58 -7.11 -32.54
C LEU A 36 -21.77 -8.62 -32.42
N VAL A 37 -21.88 -9.35 -33.54
CA VAL A 37 -21.95 -10.82 -33.55
C VAL A 37 -20.68 -11.43 -32.95
N GLN A 38 -19.51 -10.91 -33.32
CA GLN A 38 -18.23 -11.39 -32.78
C GLN A 38 -18.06 -11.04 -31.31
N LEU A 39 -18.49 -9.84 -30.91
CA LEU A 39 -18.45 -9.40 -29.52
C LEU A 39 -19.34 -10.27 -28.63
N ALA A 40 -20.54 -10.61 -29.09
CA ALA A 40 -21.41 -11.55 -28.39
C ALA A 40 -20.76 -12.94 -28.25
N ALA A 41 -20.16 -13.45 -29.33
CA ALA A 41 -19.44 -14.73 -29.29
C ALA A 41 -18.23 -14.70 -28.34
N TYR A 42 -17.52 -13.56 -28.25
CA TYR A 42 -16.40 -13.39 -27.31
C TYR A 42 -16.90 -13.36 -25.86
N ARG A 43 -17.97 -12.61 -25.57
CA ARG A 43 -18.60 -12.60 -24.24
C ARG A 43 -19.02 -13.99 -23.78
N GLU A 44 -19.54 -14.83 -24.68
CA GLU A 44 -19.85 -16.23 -24.36
C GLU A 44 -18.59 -17.07 -24.09
N ALA A 45 -17.51 -16.84 -24.86
CA ALA A 45 -16.28 -17.62 -24.75
C ALA A 45 -15.41 -17.21 -23.53
N ALA A 46 -15.51 -15.97 -23.08
CA ALA A 46 -14.74 -15.37 -21.99
C ALA A 46 -15.59 -14.39 -21.15
N PRO A 47 -16.63 -14.87 -20.44
CA PRO A 47 -17.61 -14.01 -19.75
C PRO A 47 -17.02 -13.16 -18.62
N GLU A 48 -15.92 -13.62 -18.02
CA GLU A 48 -15.22 -12.91 -16.95
C GLU A 48 -14.21 -11.87 -17.48
N SER A 49 -13.95 -11.81 -18.79
CA SER A 49 -13.00 -10.85 -19.34
C SER A 49 -13.60 -9.45 -19.47
N GLU A 50 -12.87 -8.48 -18.92
CA GLU A 50 -13.06 -7.04 -19.09
C GLU A 50 -13.02 -6.58 -20.56
N ARG A 51 -12.33 -7.32 -21.42
CA ARG A 51 -12.05 -6.92 -22.81
C ARG A 51 -13.31 -6.81 -23.65
N ALA A 52 -14.32 -7.62 -23.35
CA ALA A 52 -15.62 -7.49 -23.98
C ALA A 52 -16.27 -6.13 -23.70
N ASP A 53 -16.12 -5.61 -22.49
CA ASP A 53 -16.65 -4.29 -22.13
C ASP A 53 -15.81 -3.16 -22.74
N ILE A 54 -14.49 -3.36 -22.90
CA ILE A 54 -13.63 -2.43 -23.65
C ILE A 54 -14.09 -2.33 -25.12
N PHE A 55 -14.26 -3.47 -25.82
CA PHE A 55 -14.75 -3.48 -27.20
C PHE A 55 -16.16 -2.91 -27.34
N ALA A 56 -17.04 -3.17 -26.36
CA ALA A 56 -18.37 -2.56 -26.34
C ALA A 56 -18.28 -1.03 -26.20
N ALA A 57 -17.42 -0.52 -25.30
CA ALA A 57 -17.21 0.91 -25.12
C ALA A 57 -16.65 1.58 -26.40
N GLN A 58 -15.70 0.92 -27.08
CA GLN A 58 -15.18 1.39 -28.36
C GLN A 58 -16.27 1.50 -29.44
N TYR A 59 -17.12 0.47 -29.58
CA TYR A 59 -18.28 0.48 -30.48
C TYR A 59 -19.23 1.64 -30.16
N LEU A 60 -19.59 1.81 -28.88
CA LEU A 60 -20.53 2.83 -28.44
C LEU A 60 -19.99 4.25 -28.68
N LEU A 61 -18.70 4.50 -28.39
CA LEU A 61 -18.05 5.78 -28.69
C LEU A 61 -18.06 6.08 -30.20
N HIS A 62 -17.80 5.08 -31.04
CA HIS A 62 -17.84 5.24 -32.50
C HIS A 62 -19.22 5.71 -32.99
N HIS A 63 -20.29 5.20 -32.37
CA HIS A 63 -21.69 5.56 -32.70
C HIS A 63 -22.22 6.76 -31.91
N GLY A 64 -21.37 7.47 -31.16
CA GLY A 64 -21.73 8.69 -30.43
C GLY A 64 -22.50 8.46 -29.12
N ASP A 65 -22.53 7.24 -28.60
CA ASP A 65 -23.19 6.88 -27.33
C ASP A 65 -22.18 6.85 -26.17
N ALA A 66 -21.72 8.04 -25.78
CA ALA A 66 -20.70 8.19 -24.74
C ALA A 66 -21.19 7.74 -23.35
N GLU A 67 -22.47 7.94 -23.03
CA GLU A 67 -23.04 7.57 -21.72
C GLU A 67 -22.98 6.05 -21.51
N ASN A 68 -23.41 5.25 -22.49
CA ASN A 68 -23.33 3.80 -22.37
C ASN A 68 -21.89 3.27 -22.53
N ALA A 69 -21.04 3.99 -23.28
CA ALA A 69 -19.61 3.66 -23.35
C ALA A 69 -18.94 3.80 -21.98
N VAL A 70 -19.25 4.86 -21.23
CA VAL A 70 -18.76 5.07 -19.86
C VAL A 70 -19.20 3.91 -18.97
N ILE A 71 -20.46 3.46 -19.02
CA ILE A 71 -20.93 2.33 -18.22
C ILE A 71 -20.13 1.06 -18.54
N CYS A 72 -19.86 0.78 -19.81
CA CYS A 72 -19.03 -0.38 -20.18
C CYS A 72 -17.58 -0.19 -19.70
N GLY A 73 -17.00 0.99 -19.89
CA GLY A 73 -15.66 1.32 -19.44
C GLY A 73 -15.49 1.20 -17.92
N GLU A 74 -16.45 1.64 -17.12
CA GLU A 74 -16.44 1.57 -15.65
C GLU A 74 -16.50 0.10 -15.19
N ARG A 75 -17.34 -0.75 -15.82
CA ARG A 75 -17.35 -2.20 -15.56
C ARG A 75 -16.00 -2.86 -15.87
N ALA A 76 -15.37 -2.47 -16.99
CA ALA A 76 -14.04 -2.97 -17.34
C ALA A 76 -12.98 -2.48 -16.33
N TYR A 77 -13.10 -1.23 -15.89
CA TYR A 77 -12.21 -0.61 -14.92
C TYR A 77 -12.26 -1.27 -13.55
N GLU A 78 -13.44 -1.66 -13.07
CA GLU A 78 -13.58 -2.41 -11.81
C GLU A 78 -12.83 -3.75 -11.82
N ARG A 79 -12.67 -4.38 -12.99
CA ARG A 79 -11.98 -5.66 -13.16
C ARG A 79 -10.49 -5.52 -13.50
N ARG A 80 -10.12 -4.42 -14.18
CA ARG A 80 -8.75 -4.16 -14.63
C ARG A 80 -8.45 -2.66 -14.66
N PRO A 81 -8.21 -2.05 -13.49
CA PRO A 81 -8.06 -0.60 -13.37
C PRO A 81 -6.74 -0.06 -13.91
N LEU A 82 -5.78 -0.93 -14.25
CA LEU A 82 -4.45 -0.59 -14.78
C LEU A 82 -4.32 -0.76 -16.31
N ASN A 83 -5.41 -1.09 -17.01
CA ASN A 83 -5.38 -1.35 -18.45
C ASN A 83 -5.48 -0.05 -19.27
N LEU A 84 -4.57 0.10 -20.23
CA LEU A 84 -4.51 1.27 -21.10
C LEU A 84 -5.80 1.50 -21.91
N GLU A 85 -6.38 0.45 -22.48
CA GLU A 85 -7.56 0.59 -23.33
C GLU A 85 -8.80 0.97 -22.52
N VAL A 86 -8.88 0.51 -21.26
CA VAL A 86 -9.88 1.01 -20.29
C VAL A 86 -9.72 2.51 -20.07
N TRP A 87 -8.50 2.97 -19.81
CA TRP A 87 -8.24 4.40 -19.63
C TRP A 87 -8.55 5.21 -20.88
N ARG A 88 -8.29 4.69 -22.09
CA ARG A 88 -8.63 5.35 -23.36
C ARG A 88 -10.12 5.57 -23.52
N VAL A 89 -10.92 4.50 -23.36
CA VAL A 89 -12.37 4.62 -23.52
C VAL A 89 -13.00 5.50 -22.43
N LEU A 90 -12.50 5.43 -21.19
CA LEU A 90 -12.99 6.27 -20.11
C LEU A 90 -12.57 7.72 -20.25
N ALA A 91 -11.31 8.01 -20.62
CA ALA A 91 -10.85 9.37 -20.88
C ALA A 91 -11.73 10.07 -21.93
N ALA A 92 -12.00 9.39 -23.04
CA ALA A 92 -12.85 9.91 -24.11
C ALA A 92 -14.32 10.04 -23.66
N GLY A 93 -14.89 8.98 -23.06
CA GLY A 93 -16.28 8.96 -22.61
C GLY A 93 -16.58 10.02 -21.55
N TYR A 94 -15.74 10.12 -20.53
CA TYR A 94 -15.88 11.14 -19.48
C TYR A 94 -15.79 12.56 -20.05
N LYS A 95 -14.88 12.80 -20.99
CA LYS A 95 -14.75 14.12 -21.62
C LYS A 95 -16.01 14.52 -22.38
N ILE A 96 -16.58 13.62 -23.19
CA ILE A 96 -17.83 13.87 -23.93
C ILE A 96 -19.01 14.09 -22.96
N CYS A 97 -19.02 13.38 -21.82
CA CYS A 97 -20.06 13.51 -20.79
C CYS A 97 -19.85 14.70 -19.84
N GLY A 98 -18.82 15.54 -20.04
CA GLY A 98 -18.53 16.70 -19.18
C GLY A 98 -17.92 16.36 -17.81
N ARG A 99 -17.42 15.13 -17.61
CA ARG A 99 -16.72 14.66 -16.40
C ARG A 99 -15.22 14.94 -16.51
N GLU A 100 -14.84 16.21 -16.54
CA GLU A 100 -13.47 16.64 -16.90
C GLU A 100 -12.39 16.09 -15.94
N LEU A 101 -12.59 16.16 -14.62
CA LEU A 101 -11.61 15.65 -13.64
C LEU A 101 -11.39 14.14 -13.75
N ASP A 102 -12.46 13.38 -13.99
CA ASP A 102 -12.36 11.93 -14.22
C ASP A 102 -11.58 11.63 -15.51
N SER A 103 -11.83 12.41 -16.57
CA SER A 103 -11.07 12.31 -17.82
C SER A 103 -9.59 12.60 -17.60
N ILE A 104 -9.26 13.69 -16.89
CA ILE A 104 -7.86 14.06 -16.55
C ILE A 104 -7.17 12.94 -15.79
N THR A 105 -7.86 12.30 -14.84
CA THR A 105 -7.30 11.17 -14.09
C THR A 105 -6.96 10.00 -15.01
N MET A 106 -7.85 9.63 -15.94
CA MET A 106 -7.58 8.53 -16.90
C MET A 106 -6.45 8.89 -17.87
N GLN A 107 -6.45 10.12 -18.41
CA GLN A 107 -5.40 10.62 -19.27
C GLN A 107 -4.04 10.65 -18.55
N GLY A 108 -4.01 11.12 -17.30
CA GLY A 108 -2.82 11.19 -16.47
C GLY A 108 -2.20 9.81 -16.21
N ARG A 109 -3.03 8.80 -15.94
CA ARG A 109 -2.58 7.40 -15.78
C ARG A 109 -2.00 6.82 -17.06
N ALA A 110 -2.71 7.00 -18.17
CA ALA A 110 -2.24 6.56 -19.47
C ALA A 110 -0.91 7.24 -19.85
N TYR A 111 -0.81 8.55 -19.65
CA TYR A 111 0.41 9.32 -19.91
C TYR A 111 1.55 8.92 -18.98
N GLY A 112 1.29 8.74 -17.69
CA GLY A 112 2.32 8.39 -16.71
C GLY A 112 2.95 7.01 -16.95
N LEU A 113 2.13 6.03 -17.34
CA LEU A 113 2.58 4.66 -17.54
C LEU A 113 3.01 4.38 -18.98
N TYR A 114 2.33 4.93 -19.99
CA TYR A 114 2.57 4.63 -21.41
C TYR A 114 3.09 5.82 -22.23
N LEU A 115 3.31 6.99 -21.60
CA LEU A 115 3.75 8.24 -22.24
C LEU A 115 2.73 8.78 -23.26
N GLY A 116 3.15 9.71 -24.11
CA GLY A 116 2.30 10.31 -25.14
C GLY A 116 1.84 9.32 -26.22
N ALA A 117 0.96 9.78 -27.12
CA ALA A 117 0.36 8.95 -28.17
C ALA A 117 1.41 8.26 -29.07
N ASP A 118 2.51 8.95 -29.37
CA ASP A 118 3.63 8.43 -30.18
C ASP A 118 4.30 7.18 -29.57
N MET A 119 4.21 7.01 -28.25
CA MET A 119 4.77 5.87 -27.51
C MET A 119 3.71 4.81 -27.18
N GLY A 120 2.50 4.97 -27.73
CA GLY A 120 1.38 4.07 -27.49
C GLY A 120 0.49 4.46 -26.32
N GLY A 121 0.67 5.60 -25.65
CA GLY A 121 -0.21 6.08 -24.59
C GLY A 121 -1.30 7.05 -25.05
N ILE A 122 -1.48 8.18 -24.36
CA ILE A 122 -2.46 9.25 -24.65
C ILE A 122 -1.79 10.62 -24.47
N ASP A 123 -2.01 11.55 -25.40
CA ASP A 123 -1.61 12.94 -25.21
C ASP A 123 -2.57 13.67 -24.28
N LEU A 124 -2.03 14.45 -23.35
CA LEU A 124 -2.84 15.21 -22.39
C LEU A 124 -3.60 16.34 -23.10
N ASP A 125 -4.92 16.31 -22.98
CA ASP A 125 -5.85 17.30 -23.52
C ASP A 125 -6.78 17.76 -22.39
N LEU A 126 -6.28 18.74 -21.61
CA LEU A 126 -6.88 19.23 -20.37
C LEU A 126 -7.73 20.49 -20.64
N SER A 127 -8.98 20.48 -20.19
CA SER A 127 -9.88 21.64 -20.25
C SER A 127 -9.93 22.33 -18.88
N LEU A 128 -8.95 23.19 -18.61
CA LEU A 128 -8.78 23.83 -17.30
C LEU A 128 -9.45 25.21 -17.24
N THR A 129 -10.11 25.48 -16.11
CA THR A 129 -10.65 26.80 -15.72
C THR A 129 -9.88 27.33 -14.52
N GLU A 130 -9.96 28.63 -14.22
CA GLU A 130 -9.34 29.18 -13.01
C GLU A 130 -9.85 28.49 -11.73
N GLU A 131 -11.11 28.06 -11.73
CA GLU A 131 -11.75 27.39 -10.58
C GLU A 131 -11.26 25.96 -10.36
N ASN A 132 -11.02 25.18 -11.42
CA ASN A 132 -10.63 23.77 -11.30
C ASN A 132 -9.12 23.53 -11.40
N MET A 133 -8.34 24.55 -11.79
CA MET A 133 -6.93 24.41 -12.14
C MET A 133 -6.09 23.72 -11.07
N ASN A 134 -6.19 24.15 -9.81
CA ASN A 134 -5.37 23.59 -8.73
C ASN A 134 -5.73 22.13 -8.44
N GLU A 135 -7.03 21.82 -8.41
CA GLU A 135 -7.52 20.45 -8.19
C GLU A 135 -7.10 19.53 -9.34
N ALA A 136 -7.28 19.97 -10.59
CA ALA A 136 -6.91 19.23 -11.77
C ALA A 136 -5.40 18.94 -11.84
N LEU A 137 -4.55 19.93 -11.58
CA LEU A 137 -3.09 19.74 -11.53
C LEU A 137 -2.68 18.83 -10.36
N GLY A 138 -3.38 18.93 -9.22
CA GLY A 138 -3.21 18.04 -8.08
C GLY A 138 -3.48 16.60 -8.43
N GLN A 139 -4.68 16.31 -8.97
CA GLN A 139 -5.08 14.97 -9.41
C GLN A 139 -4.16 14.42 -10.49
N LEU A 140 -3.79 15.25 -11.48
CA LEU A 140 -2.86 14.85 -12.54
C LEU A 140 -1.49 14.45 -11.98
N SER A 141 -1.00 15.15 -10.95
CA SER A 141 0.28 14.84 -10.29
C SER A 141 0.30 13.44 -9.66
N PHE A 142 -0.84 12.97 -9.14
CA PHE A 142 -0.98 11.62 -8.61
C PHE A 142 -1.25 10.60 -9.71
N ALA A 143 -2.12 10.92 -10.68
CA ALA A 143 -2.48 10.05 -11.78
C ALA A 143 -1.27 9.61 -12.62
N VAL A 144 -0.26 10.47 -12.79
CA VAL A 144 0.99 10.14 -13.50
C VAL A 144 1.84 9.07 -12.78
N GLY A 145 1.55 8.74 -11.52
CA GLY A 145 2.14 7.59 -10.82
C GLY A 145 3.57 7.78 -10.31
N LYS A 146 4.06 9.02 -10.25
CA LYS A 146 5.42 9.37 -9.80
C LYS A 146 5.43 9.96 -8.38
N CYS A 147 4.66 9.32 -7.51
CA CYS A 147 4.22 9.83 -6.21
C CYS A 147 4.25 8.78 -5.07
N LEU A 148 5.04 7.70 -5.19
CA LEU A 148 5.14 6.63 -4.18
C LEU A 148 5.43 7.17 -2.75
N ASN A 149 6.21 8.25 -2.67
CA ASN A 149 6.68 8.85 -1.42
C ASN A 149 5.93 10.16 -1.07
N ALA A 150 4.64 10.27 -1.40
CA ALA A 150 3.82 11.44 -1.03
C ALA A 150 3.98 11.79 0.48
N PRO A 151 4.07 13.07 0.88
CA PRO A 151 3.78 14.27 0.09
C PRO A 151 4.90 14.71 -0.87
N ILE A 152 6.02 13.99 -0.96
CA ILE A 152 7.09 14.28 -1.92
C ILE A 152 6.74 13.69 -3.29
N ILE A 153 6.80 14.53 -4.31
CA ILE A 153 6.36 14.20 -5.67
C ILE A 153 7.49 14.47 -6.65
N THR A 154 7.81 13.47 -7.46
CA THR A 154 8.86 13.59 -8.47
C THR A 154 8.40 14.16 -9.80
N SER A 155 7.08 14.21 -10.03
CA SER A 155 6.47 14.79 -11.22
C SER A 155 5.19 15.55 -10.85
N ARG A 156 5.34 16.66 -10.12
CA ARG A 156 4.19 17.54 -9.82
C ARG A 156 3.86 18.38 -11.05
N ALA A 157 2.63 18.26 -11.52
CA ALA A 157 2.10 19.01 -12.64
C ALA A 157 2.01 20.50 -12.31
N TYR A 158 2.45 21.36 -13.23
CA TYR A 158 2.35 22.80 -13.11
C TYR A 158 2.26 23.47 -14.48
N PHE A 159 1.72 24.69 -14.53
CA PHE A 159 1.73 25.48 -15.76
C PHE A 159 3.09 26.15 -15.99
N MET A 160 3.64 25.96 -17.18
CA MET A 160 4.73 26.75 -17.73
C MET A 160 4.20 27.76 -18.74
N ASN A 161 4.97 28.81 -19.03
CA ASN A 161 4.60 29.77 -20.07
C ASN A 161 5.39 29.48 -21.38
N PRO A 162 4.77 28.92 -22.44
CA PRO A 162 3.44 28.31 -22.52
C PRO A 162 3.47 26.78 -22.24
N GLY A 163 2.37 26.22 -21.71
CA GLY A 163 2.13 24.77 -21.66
C GLY A 163 2.12 24.14 -20.25
N LEU A 164 2.15 22.81 -20.21
CA LEU A 164 2.17 22.00 -19.00
C LEU A 164 3.56 21.43 -18.75
N GLY A 165 4.02 21.45 -17.51
CA GLY A 165 5.28 20.84 -17.09
C GLY A 165 5.16 19.97 -15.84
N PHE A 166 6.22 19.23 -15.57
CA PHE A 166 6.37 18.42 -14.37
C PHE A 166 7.69 18.78 -13.67
N ARG A 167 7.67 18.90 -12.34
CA ARG A 167 8.87 19.21 -11.54
C ARG A 167 8.89 18.42 -10.23
N PHE A 168 10.05 18.38 -9.58
CA PHE A 168 10.13 17.97 -8.18
C PHE A 168 9.39 18.99 -7.31
N ASP A 169 8.60 18.50 -6.37
CA ASP A 169 7.88 19.33 -5.43
C ASP A 169 7.43 18.53 -4.21
N VAL A 170 6.93 19.22 -3.20
CA VAL A 170 6.30 18.64 -2.01
C VAL A 170 4.92 19.27 -1.87
N PHE A 171 3.89 18.46 -1.63
CA PHE A 171 2.61 18.98 -1.12
C PHE A 171 2.83 19.38 0.34
N ILE A 172 2.99 20.67 0.61
CA ILE A 172 3.27 21.20 1.94
C ILE A 172 2.50 22.51 2.14
N GLY A 173 1.81 22.64 3.27
CA GLY A 173 0.95 23.78 3.51
C GLY A 173 -0.36 23.73 2.73
N GLU A 174 -0.78 22.56 2.29
CA GLU A 174 -1.92 22.35 1.41
C GLU A 174 -2.49 20.93 1.59
N ALA A 175 -3.71 20.72 1.08
CA ALA A 175 -4.35 19.42 1.08
C ALA A 175 -3.72 18.47 0.04
N ILE A 176 -3.62 17.19 0.37
CA ILE A 176 -3.19 16.15 -0.54
C ILE A 176 -4.40 15.70 -1.39
N PRO A 177 -4.33 15.78 -2.73
CA PRO A 177 -5.45 15.54 -3.64
C PRO A 177 -5.65 14.03 -3.92
N ILE A 178 -5.77 13.22 -2.86
CA ILE A 178 -6.20 11.82 -2.95
C ILE A 178 -7.72 11.71 -2.74
N THR A 179 -8.32 10.63 -3.23
CA THR A 179 -9.75 10.38 -3.10
C THR A 179 -10.09 9.96 -1.67
N TYR A 180 -11.19 10.52 -1.14
CA TYR A 180 -11.75 10.15 0.16
C TYR A 180 -13.24 9.86 0.05
N PRO A 181 -13.83 9.15 1.03
CA PRO A 181 -15.27 9.15 1.23
C PRO A 181 -15.81 10.58 1.35
N GLU A 182 -17.03 10.83 0.87
CA GLU A 182 -17.64 12.17 0.81
C GLU A 182 -17.67 12.89 2.18
N ASP A 183 -17.85 12.14 3.27
CA ASP A 183 -17.93 12.68 4.64
C ASP A 183 -16.55 12.84 5.33
N SER A 184 -15.44 12.61 4.61
CA SER A 184 -14.09 12.68 5.16
C SER A 184 -13.32 13.90 4.67
N VAL A 185 -12.59 14.54 5.59
CA VAL A 185 -11.63 15.62 5.27
C VAL A 185 -10.36 15.02 4.61
N ARG A 186 -9.67 15.81 3.77
CA ARG A 186 -8.37 15.44 3.19
C ARG A 186 -7.23 15.62 4.20
N PHE A 187 -6.13 14.90 4.03
CA PHE A 187 -4.91 15.24 4.76
C PHE A 187 -4.37 16.59 4.30
N TRP A 188 -4.11 17.49 5.24
CA TRP A 188 -3.32 18.69 5.04
C TRP A 188 -1.90 18.41 5.51
N SER A 189 -0.93 18.68 4.64
CA SER A 189 0.46 18.29 4.85
C SER A 189 1.25 19.37 5.58
N ALA A 190 1.86 18.99 6.70
CA ALA A 190 2.74 19.82 7.52
C ALA A 190 4.05 19.08 7.80
N VAL A 191 4.98 19.75 8.50
CA VAL A 191 6.20 19.14 9.03
C VAL A 191 5.98 18.68 10.47
N TYR A 192 6.55 17.53 10.82
CA TYR A 192 6.55 17.08 12.21
C TYR A 192 7.55 17.92 13.02
N MET A 193 7.07 18.51 14.11
CA MET A 193 7.87 19.32 15.03
C MET A 193 7.58 18.90 16.47
N GLU A 194 8.64 18.64 17.23
CA GLU A 194 8.55 18.26 18.63
C GLU A 194 9.76 18.83 19.38
N ASN A 195 9.52 19.55 20.49
CA ASN A 195 10.56 20.27 21.24
C ASN A 195 11.52 21.13 20.38
N ALA A 196 11.02 21.74 19.31
CA ALA A 196 11.80 22.49 18.31
C ALA A 196 11.13 23.82 17.92
N GLY A 197 11.83 24.68 17.17
CA GLY A 197 11.29 25.97 16.72
C GLY A 197 10.18 25.78 15.70
N LEU A 198 8.98 26.33 15.96
CA LEU A 198 7.75 26.05 15.19
C LEU A 198 7.84 26.27 13.66
N SER A 199 8.77 27.09 13.18
CA SER A 199 8.91 27.41 11.75
C SER A 199 10.27 27.00 11.16
N ASP A 200 11.14 26.33 11.91
CA ASP A 200 12.55 26.10 11.51
C ASP A 200 12.64 25.31 10.18
N HIS A 201 11.94 24.17 10.09
CA HIS A 201 11.91 23.37 8.87
C HIS A 201 11.21 24.06 7.69
N SER A 202 10.33 25.02 7.94
CA SER A 202 9.61 25.73 6.89
C SER A 202 10.53 26.59 6.01
N TYR A 203 11.62 27.13 6.59
CA TYR A 203 12.62 27.90 5.84
C TYR A 203 13.38 27.01 4.87
N MET A 204 13.87 25.86 5.36
CA MET A 204 14.55 24.87 4.52
C MET A 204 13.64 24.39 3.38
N LEU A 205 12.41 24.00 3.69
CA LEU A 205 11.48 23.53 2.66
C LEU A 205 11.14 24.63 1.66
N THR A 206 10.89 25.87 2.10
CA THR A 206 10.56 26.97 1.17
C THR A 206 11.64 27.16 0.10
N ASP A 207 12.92 27.02 0.47
CA ASP A 207 14.06 27.15 -0.45
C ASP A 207 14.26 25.89 -1.30
N ALA A 208 14.24 24.70 -0.67
CA ALA A 208 14.65 23.45 -1.29
C ALA A 208 13.52 22.64 -1.95
N ARG A 209 12.23 23.05 -1.85
CA ARG A 209 11.09 22.19 -2.24
C ARG A 209 11.15 21.67 -3.68
N HIS A 210 11.79 22.42 -4.58
CA HIS A 210 11.90 22.08 -5.99
C HIS A 210 13.22 21.42 -6.37
N ASP A 211 14.14 21.26 -5.43
CA ASP A 211 15.46 20.75 -5.71
C ASP A 211 15.48 19.22 -5.79
N GLY A 212 16.19 18.71 -6.79
CA GLY A 212 16.38 17.27 -6.97
C GLY A 212 17.17 16.60 -5.84
N TRP A 213 17.91 17.33 -5.01
CA TRP A 213 18.60 16.74 -3.85
C TRP A 213 17.64 16.44 -2.70
N LEU A 214 16.63 17.29 -2.47
CA LEU A 214 15.62 17.08 -1.44
C LEU A 214 14.78 15.85 -1.79
N SER A 215 14.38 15.71 -3.06
CA SER A 215 13.57 14.57 -3.54
C SER A 215 14.33 13.24 -3.63
N ARG A 216 15.67 13.24 -3.56
CA ARG A 216 16.51 12.03 -3.66
C ARG A 216 17.15 11.62 -2.33
N TYR A 217 17.50 12.59 -1.49
CA TYR A 217 18.35 12.36 -0.31
C TYR A 217 17.86 13.10 0.92
N GLY A 218 17.48 14.38 0.80
CA GLY A 218 17.15 15.24 1.94
C GLY A 218 15.91 14.81 2.72
N HIS A 219 15.10 13.92 2.15
CA HIS A 219 13.86 13.45 2.75
C HIS A 219 13.97 12.14 3.56
N ARG A 220 15.14 11.49 3.56
CA ARG A 220 15.25 10.09 4.02
C ARG A 220 14.93 9.92 5.50
N ASP A 221 15.23 10.91 6.31
CA ASP A 221 14.99 10.99 7.76
C ASP A 221 14.12 12.22 8.12
N PHE A 222 13.46 12.82 7.14
CA PHE A 222 12.58 13.97 7.32
C PHE A 222 11.13 13.51 7.52
N PHE A 223 10.52 13.91 8.64
CA PHE A 223 9.15 13.52 8.99
C PHE A 223 8.14 14.63 8.66
N PHE A 224 7.08 14.24 7.97
CA PHE A 224 5.88 15.05 7.77
C PHE A 224 4.82 14.70 8.82
N ASP A 225 3.96 15.66 9.14
CA ASP A 225 2.79 15.50 10.01
C ASP A 225 1.54 15.87 9.21
N LEU A 226 0.76 14.86 8.83
CA LEU A 226 -0.44 15.03 8.02
C LEU A 226 -1.65 14.90 8.94
N GLN A 227 -2.52 15.91 8.93
CA GLN A 227 -3.74 15.93 9.73
C GLN A 227 -4.95 16.04 8.83
N LYS A 228 -6.06 15.41 9.22
CA LYS A 228 -7.37 15.68 8.61
C LYS A 228 -7.79 17.11 8.92
N ALA A 229 -7.51 18.04 8.01
CA ALA A 229 -7.66 19.47 8.25
C ALA A 229 -8.13 20.24 7.01
N CYS A 230 -8.82 21.36 7.27
CA CYS A 230 -9.29 22.28 6.24
C CYS A 230 -8.49 23.58 6.30
N GLU A 231 -8.17 24.16 5.13
CA GLU A 231 -7.69 25.53 5.05
C GLU A 231 -8.84 26.51 5.31
N ILE A 232 -8.62 27.46 6.21
CA ILE A 232 -9.55 28.51 6.59
C ILE A 232 -8.94 29.87 6.27
N ARG A 233 -9.77 30.80 5.79
CA ARG A 233 -9.44 32.23 5.62
C ARG A 233 -10.41 33.05 6.45
N GLY A 234 -9.90 34.02 7.20
CA GLY A 234 -10.74 34.82 8.08
C GLY A 234 -11.16 34.07 9.34
N THR A 235 -12.45 34.09 9.63
CA THR A 235 -13.05 33.54 10.85
C THR A 235 -13.62 32.15 10.65
N THR A 236 -13.41 31.25 11.61
CA THR A 236 -14.20 30.02 11.75
C THR A 236 -14.64 29.83 13.19
N GLU A 237 -15.68 29.04 13.40
CA GLU A 237 -16.20 28.71 14.71
C GLU A 237 -16.20 27.19 14.91
N ILE A 238 -15.59 26.75 16.02
CA ILE A 238 -15.54 25.35 16.41
C ILE A 238 -16.62 25.15 17.46
N GLN A 239 -17.66 24.43 17.07
CA GLN A 239 -18.76 24.04 17.95
C GLN A 239 -18.42 22.72 18.65
N LEU A 240 -18.49 22.70 19.97
CA LEU A 240 -18.32 21.48 20.75
C LEU A 240 -19.69 20.86 21.07
N PRO A 241 -19.83 19.53 21.04
CA PRO A 241 -21.01 18.87 21.60
C PRO A 241 -21.18 19.21 23.09
N GLU A 242 -22.42 19.29 23.55
CA GLU A 242 -22.73 19.65 24.93
C GLU A 242 -22.00 18.76 25.94
N GLY A 243 -21.26 19.37 26.87
CA GLY A 243 -20.50 18.68 27.90
C GLY A 243 -19.27 17.90 27.41
N ARG A 244 -18.84 18.09 26.15
CA ARG A 244 -17.63 17.47 25.59
C ARG A 244 -16.51 18.49 25.46
N GLU A 245 -15.29 18.00 25.68
CA GLU A 245 -14.06 18.70 25.35
C GLU A 245 -13.45 18.10 24.07
N ALA A 246 -12.62 18.88 23.38
CA ALA A 246 -11.91 18.42 22.19
C ALA A 246 -10.47 18.93 22.17
N ILE A 247 -9.59 18.17 21.53
CA ILE A 247 -8.27 18.65 21.11
C ILE A 247 -8.35 18.99 19.62
N VAL A 248 -7.88 20.18 19.23
CA VAL A 248 -7.89 20.64 17.85
C VAL A 248 -6.45 20.93 17.39
N PRO A 249 -5.95 20.26 16.34
CA PRO A 249 -4.68 20.62 15.71
C PRO A 249 -4.87 21.86 14.83
N ILE A 250 -3.99 22.86 14.94
CA ILE A 250 -4.01 24.07 14.12
C ILE A 250 -2.60 24.39 13.62
N ALA A 251 -2.45 24.69 12.33
CA ALA A 251 -1.17 25.08 11.71
C ALA A 251 -1.30 26.41 10.95
N GLY A 252 -0.25 27.22 10.97
CA GLY A 252 -0.16 28.45 10.18
C GLY A 252 0.43 28.20 8.79
N THR A 253 0.30 29.19 7.90
CA THR A 253 0.98 29.23 6.60
C THR A 253 2.12 30.25 6.55
N MET A 254 2.31 31.01 7.62
CA MET A 254 3.37 32.01 7.78
C MET A 254 4.14 31.80 9.09
N PRO A 255 5.44 32.19 9.17
CA PRO A 255 6.17 32.12 10.41
C PRO A 255 5.59 33.08 11.45
N ASP A 256 5.54 32.64 12.71
CA ASP A 256 5.00 33.39 13.84
C ASP A 256 3.60 33.97 13.56
N GLN A 257 2.76 33.18 12.90
CA GLN A 257 1.44 33.62 12.47
C GLN A 257 0.53 33.83 13.67
N LYS A 258 0.11 35.08 13.87
CA LYS A 258 -0.87 35.45 14.89
C LYS A 258 -2.25 34.85 14.57
N LEU A 259 -2.88 34.23 15.56
CA LEU A 259 -4.28 33.78 15.52
C LEU A 259 -5.03 34.35 16.73
N SER A 260 -6.17 35.00 16.48
CA SER A 260 -7.07 35.47 17.54
C SER A 260 -8.02 34.34 17.91
N VAL A 261 -8.09 34.01 19.20
CA VAL A 261 -8.95 32.96 19.76
C VAL A 261 -9.92 33.59 20.72
N THR A 262 -11.22 33.39 20.49
CA THR A 262 -12.29 33.95 21.32
C THR A 262 -13.17 32.85 21.89
N THR A 263 -13.38 32.88 23.20
CA THR A 263 -14.37 32.04 23.89
C THR A 263 -15.32 32.93 24.70
N ALA A 264 -16.44 32.37 25.17
CA ALA A 264 -17.38 33.13 25.98
C ALA A 264 -16.79 33.43 27.37
N SER A 265 -15.99 32.52 27.94
CA SER A 265 -15.44 32.68 29.29
C SER A 265 -14.17 33.53 29.34
N THR A 266 -13.28 33.45 28.36
CA THR A 266 -11.98 34.14 28.38
C THR A 266 -11.94 35.41 27.52
N GLY A 267 -12.91 35.62 26.62
CA GLY A 267 -12.85 36.69 25.63
C GLY A 267 -11.78 36.40 24.57
N THR A 268 -11.26 37.45 23.92
CA THR A 268 -10.31 37.32 22.81
C THR A 268 -8.86 37.40 23.27
N HIS A 269 -8.06 36.41 22.87
CA HIS A 269 -6.62 36.35 23.12
C HIS A 269 -5.85 36.01 21.84
N ASP A 270 -4.61 36.48 21.75
CA ASP A 270 -3.72 36.18 20.64
C ASP A 270 -2.82 34.99 20.99
N ILE A 271 -2.67 34.07 20.03
CA ILE A 271 -1.67 33.00 20.04
C ILE A 271 -0.85 33.04 18.75
N TYR A 272 0.21 32.23 18.67
CA TYR A 272 1.12 32.20 17.54
C TYR A 272 1.30 30.78 17.02
N LEU A 273 1.22 30.62 15.69
CA LEU A 273 1.36 29.36 14.98
C LEU A 273 2.67 29.33 14.19
N GLY A 274 3.19 28.12 13.98
CA GLY A 274 4.30 27.85 13.06
C GLY A 274 3.83 27.77 11.61
N LYS A 275 4.73 28.12 10.68
CA LYS A 275 4.50 27.84 9.26
C LYS A 275 4.60 26.34 9.01
N TRP A 276 3.49 25.74 8.60
CA TRP A 276 3.37 24.32 8.27
C TRP A 276 3.76 23.40 9.43
N ALA A 277 3.40 23.76 10.65
CA ALA A 277 3.57 22.90 11.83
C ALA A 277 2.31 22.95 12.69
N PHE A 278 1.79 21.79 13.07
CA PHE A 278 0.57 21.71 13.88
C PHE A 278 0.89 21.89 15.37
N SER A 279 0.13 22.77 16.01
CA SER A 279 0.02 22.88 17.47
C SER A 279 -1.35 22.35 17.91
N PHE A 280 -1.42 21.71 19.07
CA PHE A 280 -2.66 21.15 19.60
C PHE A 280 -3.26 22.05 20.69
N PHE A 281 -4.55 22.34 20.56
CA PHE A 281 -5.30 23.20 21.48
C PHE A 281 -6.46 22.43 22.10
N ARG A 282 -6.49 22.35 23.43
CA ARG A 282 -7.61 21.78 24.17
C ARG A 282 -8.71 22.83 24.32
N LEU A 283 -9.91 22.49 23.87
CA LEU A 283 -11.10 23.32 23.91
C LEU A 283 -12.13 22.70 24.85
N ASN A 284 -12.70 23.52 25.72
CA ASN A 284 -13.74 23.13 26.69
C ASN A 284 -15.09 23.84 26.45
N GLU A 285 -15.14 24.76 25.49
CA GLU A 285 -16.34 25.46 25.04
C GLU A 285 -16.19 25.86 23.56
N ASN A 286 -17.28 26.37 22.98
CA ASN A 286 -17.28 26.88 21.62
C ASN A 286 -16.22 27.96 21.45
N THR A 287 -15.42 27.81 20.40
CA THR A 287 -14.23 28.64 20.19
C THR A 287 -14.26 29.24 18.80
N GLN A 288 -14.17 30.56 18.71
CA GLN A 288 -13.99 31.27 17.46
C GLN A 288 -12.50 31.52 17.21
N LEU A 289 -12.05 31.22 16.00
CA LEU A 289 -10.71 31.46 15.52
C LEU A 289 -10.74 32.53 14.44
N HIS A 290 -9.81 33.47 14.45
CA HIS A 290 -9.74 34.54 13.45
C HIS A 290 -8.32 34.96 13.10
N THR A 291 -8.07 35.11 11.80
CA THR A 291 -6.90 35.77 11.20
C THR A 291 -7.36 36.65 10.03
N ASP A 292 -6.46 37.44 9.45
CA ASP A 292 -6.73 38.18 8.22
C ASP A 292 -7.00 37.22 7.03
N GLU A 293 -7.94 37.57 6.14
CA GLU A 293 -8.33 36.73 4.99
C GLU A 293 -7.17 36.41 4.02
N SER A 294 -6.14 37.27 3.98
CA SER A 294 -4.94 37.06 3.16
C SER A 294 -3.98 36.02 3.75
N THR A 295 -4.15 35.64 5.02
CA THR A 295 -3.24 34.75 5.74
C THR A 295 -3.97 33.49 6.20
N PRO A 296 -4.09 32.46 5.34
CA PRO A 296 -4.81 31.23 5.68
C PRO A 296 -4.15 30.45 6.84
N TYR A 297 -4.89 29.50 7.38
CA TYR A 297 -4.43 28.57 8.41
C TYR A 297 -5.20 27.25 8.28
N ALA A 298 -4.58 26.16 8.71
CA ALA A 298 -5.22 24.85 8.72
C ALA A 298 -5.86 24.58 10.08
N VAL A 299 -7.12 24.15 10.07
CA VAL A 299 -7.84 23.70 11.26
C VAL A 299 -8.16 22.22 11.10
N GLY A 300 -7.60 21.41 12.00
CA GLY A 300 -7.81 19.98 12.06
C GLY A 300 -9.20 19.61 12.55
N SER A 301 -9.62 18.39 12.20
CA SER A 301 -10.85 17.79 12.68
C SER A 301 -10.79 17.68 14.21
N PRO A 302 -11.80 18.15 14.97
CA PRO A 302 -11.77 18.06 16.42
C PRO A 302 -11.70 16.62 16.94
N ILE A 303 -10.73 16.36 17.80
CA ILE A 303 -10.55 15.07 18.49
C ILE A 303 -11.39 15.12 19.76
N LEU A 304 -12.59 14.54 19.73
CA LEU A 304 -13.52 14.57 20.86
C LEU A 304 -13.03 13.67 22.00
N LEU A 305 -12.84 14.24 23.18
CA LEU A 305 -12.34 13.52 24.36
C LEU A 305 -13.41 12.60 24.95
N GLY A 306 -13.00 11.46 25.47
CA GLY A 306 -13.86 10.49 26.15
C GLY A 306 -13.60 9.04 25.75
N HIS A 307 -13.70 8.16 26.73
CA HIS A 307 -13.63 6.71 26.56
C HIS A 307 -15.03 6.10 26.44
N SER A 308 -15.19 5.13 25.53
CA SER A 308 -16.36 4.27 25.47
C SER A 308 -16.05 2.90 26.07
N PRO A 309 -16.86 2.38 27.02
CA PRO A 309 -16.65 1.03 27.56
C PRO A 309 -16.90 -0.09 26.53
N ALA A 310 -17.44 0.24 25.35
CA ALA A 310 -17.56 -0.69 24.23
C ALA A 310 -16.25 -0.87 23.45
N ARG A 311 -15.22 -0.05 23.74
CA ARG A 311 -13.94 -0.05 23.03
C ARG A 311 -12.80 -0.39 23.98
N ARG A 312 -11.73 -0.92 23.40
CA ARG A 312 -10.41 -1.00 24.04
C ARG A 312 -9.80 0.40 24.08
N LYS A 313 -9.05 0.71 25.14
CA LYS A 313 -8.30 1.96 25.26
C LYS A 313 -7.27 2.10 24.15
N VAL A 314 -6.57 1.01 23.85
CA VAL A 314 -5.48 1.00 22.86
C VAL A 314 -5.59 -0.24 21.99
N VAL A 315 -5.69 -0.05 20.68
CA VAL A 315 -5.41 -1.08 19.68
C VAL A 315 -4.15 -0.67 18.95
N LEU A 316 -3.04 -1.40 19.15
CA LEU A 316 -1.73 -1.06 18.63
C LEU A 316 -1.24 -2.15 17.66
N ASN A 317 -1.09 -1.78 16.40
CA ASN A 317 -0.46 -2.58 15.37
C ASN A 317 0.98 -2.13 15.17
N ILE A 318 1.93 -3.07 15.28
CA ILE A 318 3.36 -2.85 15.12
C ILE A 318 3.84 -3.64 13.91
N LEU A 319 4.09 -2.96 12.80
CA LEU A 319 4.73 -3.54 11.63
C LEU A 319 6.25 -3.39 11.74
N VAL A 320 6.95 -4.51 11.67
CA VAL A 320 8.42 -4.57 11.53
C VAL A 320 8.72 -5.03 10.10
N ASP A 321 9.09 -4.08 9.24
CA ASP A 321 9.32 -4.30 7.80
C ASP A 321 10.45 -5.32 7.58
N GLY A 322 10.11 -6.43 6.91
CA GLY A 322 11.04 -7.52 6.60
C GLY A 322 11.41 -8.44 7.77
N LEU A 323 10.69 -8.44 8.89
CA LEU A 323 10.91 -9.39 9.99
C LEU A 323 10.45 -10.82 9.62
N SER A 324 11.34 -11.55 8.95
CA SER A 324 11.14 -12.93 8.53
C SER A 324 10.87 -13.87 9.71
N GLY A 325 9.71 -14.53 9.71
CA GLY A 325 9.32 -15.50 10.74
C GLY A 325 10.30 -16.67 10.83
N ALA A 326 10.74 -17.19 9.68
CA ALA A 326 11.72 -18.27 9.57
C ALA A 326 13.04 -17.97 10.32
N ILE A 327 13.44 -16.70 10.40
CA ILE A 327 14.64 -16.27 11.14
C ILE A 327 14.27 -15.88 12.58
N ALA A 328 13.22 -15.08 12.76
CA ALA A 328 12.79 -14.58 14.06
C ALA A 328 12.51 -15.71 15.05
N HIS A 329 11.78 -16.76 14.64
CA HIS A 329 11.47 -17.90 15.51
C HIS A 329 12.73 -18.67 15.94
N ALA A 330 13.63 -18.94 14.99
CA ALA A 330 14.89 -19.65 15.26
C ALA A 330 15.82 -18.88 16.22
N HIS A 331 15.72 -17.55 16.22
CA HIS A 331 16.55 -16.67 17.04
C HIS A 331 15.82 -16.06 18.24
N SER A 332 14.56 -16.44 18.48
CA SER A 332 13.68 -15.85 19.51
C SER A 332 14.34 -15.69 20.88
N ALA A 333 14.93 -16.77 21.40
CA ALA A 333 15.58 -16.79 22.72
C ALA A 333 16.83 -15.90 22.84
N THR A 334 17.48 -15.55 21.73
CA THR A 334 18.78 -14.85 21.73
C THR A 334 18.72 -13.44 21.17
N HIS A 335 17.78 -13.16 20.27
CA HIS A 335 17.65 -11.88 19.56
C HIS A 335 16.31 -11.18 19.78
N LEU A 336 15.27 -11.88 20.25
CA LEU A 336 13.95 -11.33 20.54
C LEU A 336 13.45 -11.63 21.98
N PRO A 337 14.29 -11.56 23.05
CA PRO A 337 13.86 -11.98 24.38
C PRO A 337 12.70 -11.16 24.96
N ASN A 338 12.61 -9.85 24.70
CA ASN A 338 11.56 -9.00 25.26
C ASN A 338 10.22 -9.21 24.55
N ILE A 339 10.23 -9.21 23.21
CA ILE A 339 9.07 -9.48 22.37
C ILE A 339 8.55 -10.90 22.66
N SER A 340 9.43 -11.90 22.68
CA SER A 340 9.04 -13.28 22.97
C SER A 340 8.42 -13.42 24.36
N LYS A 341 8.97 -12.74 25.37
CA LYS A 341 8.43 -12.76 26.74
C LYS A 341 7.02 -12.15 26.78
N PHE A 342 6.79 -11.03 26.09
CA PHE A 342 5.49 -10.38 26.06
C PHE A 342 4.44 -11.27 25.38
N PHE A 343 4.75 -11.80 24.18
CA PHE A 343 3.81 -12.61 23.40
C PHE A 343 3.69 -14.07 23.84
N ALA A 344 4.55 -14.57 24.74
CA ALA A 344 4.37 -15.87 25.37
C ALA A 344 3.04 -15.98 26.14
N ARG A 345 2.45 -14.85 26.54
CA ARG A 345 1.12 -14.75 27.16
C ARG A 345 -0.02 -14.52 26.17
N GLY A 346 0.26 -14.47 24.88
CA GLY A 346 -0.72 -14.30 23.81
C GLY A 346 -0.73 -15.48 22.84
N THR A 347 -0.98 -15.18 21.56
CA THR A 347 -0.92 -16.15 20.45
C THR A 347 0.26 -15.83 19.53
N VAL A 348 1.08 -16.84 19.23
CA VAL A 348 2.20 -16.77 18.28
C VAL A 348 1.93 -17.71 17.11
N PHE A 349 1.96 -17.19 15.87
CA PHE A 349 1.80 -17.99 14.65
C PHE A 349 3.16 -18.37 14.08
N THR A 350 3.41 -19.67 13.92
CA THR A 350 4.70 -20.20 13.46
C THR A 350 4.74 -20.55 11.96
N GLN A 351 3.58 -20.52 11.30
CA GLN A 351 3.41 -20.77 9.86
C GLN A 351 2.64 -19.62 9.21
N HIS A 352 3.17 -18.40 9.37
CA HIS A 352 2.61 -17.17 8.81
C HIS A 352 3.34 -16.71 7.54
N PHE A 353 2.58 -16.37 6.49
CA PHE A 353 3.12 -16.09 5.16
C PHE A 353 2.58 -14.80 4.54
N SER A 354 3.48 -14.02 3.97
CA SER A 354 3.13 -12.88 3.12
C SER A 354 2.51 -13.31 1.80
N THR A 355 1.66 -12.45 1.24
CA THR A 355 1.14 -12.60 -0.11
C THR A 355 2.17 -12.29 -1.18
N SER A 356 3.25 -11.57 -0.84
CA SER A 356 4.23 -11.04 -1.79
C SER A 356 5.62 -10.92 -1.16
N GLU A 357 6.61 -10.59 -1.98
CA GLU A 357 8.02 -10.48 -1.58
C GLU A 357 8.43 -9.07 -1.10
N HIS A 358 7.54 -8.08 -1.17
CA HIS A 358 7.84 -6.69 -0.82
C HIS A 358 6.61 -5.90 -0.36
N THR A 359 6.84 -4.71 0.21
CA THR A 359 5.86 -3.89 0.94
C THR A 359 4.67 -3.40 0.12
N LEU A 360 4.88 -2.86 -1.09
CA LEU A 360 3.81 -2.23 -1.89
C LEU A 360 2.54 -3.10 -2.04
N PRO A 361 2.63 -4.37 -2.46
CA PRO A 361 1.48 -5.26 -2.55
C PRO A 361 1.02 -5.84 -1.19
N SER A 362 1.92 -5.93 -0.21
CA SER A 362 1.64 -6.56 1.08
C SER A 362 0.85 -5.65 2.04
N PHE A 363 1.16 -4.35 2.05
CA PHE A 363 0.46 -3.38 2.91
C PHE A 363 -1.05 -3.28 2.64
N PRO A 364 -1.54 -3.10 1.39
CA PRO A 364 -2.98 -3.13 1.12
C PRO A 364 -3.60 -4.49 1.44
N ALA A 365 -2.86 -5.60 1.28
CA ALA A 365 -3.36 -6.92 1.63
C ALA A 365 -3.63 -7.07 3.13
N ILE A 366 -2.74 -6.52 3.97
CA ILE A 366 -2.93 -6.46 5.43
C ILE A 366 -4.13 -5.60 5.79
N GLU A 367 -4.23 -4.41 5.19
CA GLU A 367 -5.23 -3.41 5.58
C GLU A 367 -6.65 -3.73 5.11
N THR A 368 -6.83 -4.68 4.19
CA THR A 368 -8.13 -4.95 3.55
C THR A 368 -8.50 -6.42 3.49
N GLY A 369 -7.54 -7.34 3.67
CA GLY A 369 -7.76 -8.77 3.53
C GLY A 369 -7.86 -9.26 2.08
N TYR A 370 -7.49 -8.46 1.08
CA TYR A 370 -7.48 -8.87 -0.34
C TYR A 370 -6.06 -9.17 -0.86
N TYR A 371 -5.92 -10.18 -1.71
CA TYR A 371 -4.66 -10.44 -2.43
C TYR A 371 -4.33 -9.33 -3.44
N PRO A 372 -3.05 -9.15 -3.80
CA PRO A 372 -2.60 -8.08 -4.71
C PRO A 372 -3.26 -8.07 -6.09
N HIS A 373 -3.69 -9.23 -6.59
CA HIS A 373 -4.39 -9.32 -7.88
C HIS A 373 -5.84 -8.84 -7.81
N HIS A 374 -6.43 -8.70 -6.62
CA HIS A 374 -7.73 -8.07 -6.38
C HIS A 374 -7.58 -6.58 -6.04
N THR A 375 -6.57 -6.20 -5.26
CA THR A 375 -6.32 -4.78 -4.95
C THR A 375 -5.72 -4.01 -6.12
N HIS A 376 -5.09 -4.70 -7.08
CA HIS A 376 -4.35 -4.16 -8.22
C HIS A 376 -3.17 -3.24 -7.86
N LEU A 377 -2.68 -3.32 -6.62
CA LEU A 377 -1.55 -2.52 -6.12
C LEU A 377 -0.26 -3.33 -6.11
N PHE A 378 0.31 -3.54 -7.31
CA PHE A 378 1.60 -4.24 -7.50
C PHE A 378 2.58 -3.49 -8.39
N ASN A 379 2.15 -2.35 -8.97
CA ASN A 379 2.94 -1.55 -9.90
C ASN A 379 3.27 -0.19 -9.30
N VAL A 380 4.54 0.01 -8.94
CA VAL A 380 5.04 1.25 -8.28
C VAL A 380 4.85 2.51 -9.12
N ASN A 381 4.66 2.35 -10.44
CA ASN A 381 4.52 3.45 -11.40
C ASN A 381 3.06 3.74 -11.76
N ALA A 382 2.10 2.99 -11.23
CA ALA A 382 0.69 3.23 -11.48
C ALA A 382 0.14 4.28 -10.51
N GLY A 383 -0.42 5.38 -11.03
CA GLY A 383 -1.15 6.38 -10.24
C GLY A 383 -2.55 5.91 -9.85
N TYR A 384 -2.65 4.72 -9.25
CA TYR A 384 -3.91 4.05 -8.92
C TYR A 384 -4.18 4.05 -7.42
N GLU A 385 -5.43 4.34 -7.03
CA GLU A 385 -5.86 4.35 -5.64
C GLU A 385 -6.75 3.14 -5.36
N LEU A 386 -6.64 2.60 -4.15
CA LEU A 386 -7.51 1.53 -3.68
C LEU A 386 -8.98 1.98 -3.72
N PRO A 387 -9.89 1.21 -4.32
CA PRO A 387 -11.31 1.55 -4.38
C PRO A 387 -11.91 1.78 -2.99
N LEU A 388 -12.81 2.76 -2.86
CA LEU A 388 -13.48 3.05 -1.58
C LEU A 388 -14.32 1.87 -1.04
N ARG A 389 -14.78 0.97 -1.92
CA ARG A 389 -15.48 -0.27 -1.52
C ARG A 389 -14.60 -1.24 -0.75
N MET A 390 -13.27 -1.15 -0.91
CA MET A 390 -12.30 -1.94 -0.15
C MET A 390 -11.90 -1.12 1.08
N THR A 391 -12.71 -1.20 2.13
CA THR A 391 -12.53 -0.43 3.36
C THR A 391 -11.31 -0.90 4.13
N THR A 392 -10.44 0.03 4.54
CA THR A 392 -9.24 -0.31 5.32
C THR A 392 -9.54 -0.50 6.80
N THR A 393 -8.63 -1.13 7.56
CA THR A 393 -8.78 -1.30 9.01
C THR A 393 -9.00 0.04 9.70
N ALA A 394 -8.22 1.07 9.35
CA ALA A 394 -8.36 2.39 9.94
C ALA A 394 -9.74 3.02 9.67
N GLU A 395 -10.34 2.82 8.50
CA GLU A 395 -11.70 3.28 8.21
C GLU A 395 -12.72 2.58 9.12
N GLN A 396 -12.58 1.27 9.32
CA GLN A 396 -13.45 0.50 10.21
C GLN A 396 -13.31 0.95 11.68
N MET A 397 -12.08 1.12 12.15
CA MET A 397 -11.80 1.57 13.52
C MET A 397 -12.31 3.00 13.77
N LYS A 398 -12.16 3.89 12.78
CA LYS A 398 -12.73 5.24 12.84
C LYS A 398 -14.25 5.23 12.92
N ASN A 399 -14.92 4.34 12.19
CA ASN A 399 -16.38 4.16 12.27
C ASN A 399 -16.83 3.64 13.64
N LEU A 400 -16.00 2.85 14.33
CA LEU A 400 -16.22 2.46 15.72
C LEU A 400 -15.98 3.62 16.71
N GLY A 401 -15.38 4.72 16.25
CA GLY A 401 -15.13 5.95 17.00
C GLY A 401 -13.77 5.98 17.71
N TYR A 402 -12.79 5.24 17.22
CA TYR A 402 -11.39 5.37 17.63
C TYR A 402 -10.75 6.62 17.03
N TYR A 403 -9.88 7.28 17.79
CA TYR A 403 -8.90 8.20 17.21
C TYR A 403 -7.81 7.37 16.54
N CYS A 404 -7.73 7.47 15.21
CA CYS A 404 -6.85 6.63 14.42
C CYS A 404 -5.57 7.41 14.07
N ALA A 405 -4.41 6.96 14.52
CA ALA A 405 -3.15 7.65 14.25
C ALA A 405 -2.02 6.72 13.82
N ILE A 406 -1.12 7.24 12.99
CA ILE A 406 0.22 6.69 12.75
C ILE A 406 1.22 7.59 13.49
N PRO A 407 1.67 7.23 14.71
CA PRO A 407 2.66 8.01 15.44
C PRO A 407 4.03 8.00 14.76
N MET A 408 4.34 6.94 14.02
CA MET A 408 5.48 6.89 13.11
C MET A 408 5.25 5.80 12.06
N GLY A 409 5.47 6.09 10.78
CA GLY A 409 5.46 5.07 9.74
C GLY A 409 6.05 5.49 8.40
N SER A 410 6.06 4.55 7.46
CA SER A 410 6.39 4.82 6.07
C SER A 410 5.27 5.62 5.40
N ASN A 411 5.63 6.55 4.53
CA ASN A 411 4.65 7.29 3.74
C ASN A 411 4.16 6.53 2.49
N GLN A 412 4.67 5.30 2.27
CA GLN A 412 4.24 4.40 1.20
C GLN A 412 2.83 3.87 1.54
N GLY A 413 1.82 4.41 0.85
CA GLY A 413 0.42 4.08 1.09
C GLY A 413 -0.51 5.29 0.98
N ILE A 414 0.03 6.51 1.14
CA ILE A 414 -0.74 7.75 0.97
C ILE A 414 -1.26 7.88 -0.46
N SER A 415 -0.38 7.74 -1.45
CA SER A 415 -0.72 7.89 -2.87
C SER A 415 -1.64 6.81 -3.42
N HIS A 416 -1.83 5.72 -2.70
CA HIS A 416 -2.74 4.63 -3.05
C HIS A 416 -4.01 4.62 -2.19
N GLY A 417 -4.22 5.64 -1.34
CA GLY A 417 -5.41 5.78 -0.52
C GLY A 417 -5.53 4.79 0.64
N ILE A 418 -4.46 4.07 1.01
CA ILE A 418 -4.48 3.04 2.08
C ILE A 418 -4.62 3.67 3.46
N MET A 419 -3.98 4.83 3.65
CA MET A 419 -3.94 5.52 4.94
C MET A 419 -5.15 6.45 5.17
N ARG A 420 -6.19 6.37 4.35
CA ARG A 420 -7.26 7.37 4.32
C ARG A 420 -8.18 7.38 5.55
N GLY A 421 -8.22 6.27 6.30
CA GLY A 421 -9.00 6.12 7.52
C GLY A 421 -8.38 6.75 8.78
N PHE A 422 -7.08 7.05 8.76
CA PHE A 422 -6.41 7.70 9.89
C PHE A 422 -6.73 9.20 9.97
N ASP A 423 -6.66 9.74 11.19
CA ASP A 423 -6.83 11.16 11.50
C ASP A 423 -5.50 11.94 11.43
N ARG A 424 -4.41 11.28 11.84
CA ARG A 424 -3.04 11.84 11.84
C ARG A 424 -2.01 10.84 11.33
N LEU A 425 -1.08 11.30 10.48
CA LEU A 425 0.07 10.53 10.02
C LEU A 425 1.39 11.28 10.29
N VAL A 426 2.27 10.71 11.11
CA VAL A 426 3.66 11.15 11.22
C VAL A 426 4.53 10.18 10.41
N VAL A 427 5.05 10.64 9.28
CA VAL A 427 5.61 9.73 8.27
C VAL A 427 6.88 10.27 7.61
N SER A 428 7.79 9.37 7.25
CA SER A 428 8.97 9.65 6.42
C SER A 428 9.05 8.64 5.27
N SER A 429 9.93 8.88 4.29
CA SER A 429 9.95 8.03 3.07
C SER A 429 11.04 6.96 3.03
N TRP A 430 11.92 6.88 4.02
CA TRP A 430 13.05 5.94 3.95
C TRP A 430 13.47 5.34 5.29
N ILE A 431 13.71 6.12 6.35
CA ILE A 431 14.14 5.60 7.65
C ILE A 431 13.05 5.78 8.70
N GLN A 432 12.69 4.67 9.36
CA GLN A 432 11.76 4.61 10.48
C GLN A 432 12.36 3.74 11.60
N ASN A 433 13.26 4.31 12.42
CA ASN A 433 13.94 3.54 13.46
C ASN A 433 13.03 3.28 14.67
N SER A 434 13.08 2.07 15.19
CA SER A 434 12.37 1.64 16.39
C SER A 434 12.62 2.51 17.63
N VAL A 435 13.80 3.13 17.76
CA VAL A 435 14.10 4.04 18.89
C VAL A 435 13.22 5.30 18.85
N ASP A 436 13.06 5.90 17.67
CA ASP A 436 12.23 7.09 17.47
C ASP A 436 10.74 6.70 17.54
N GLY A 437 10.38 5.59 16.92
CA GLY A 437 9.01 5.08 16.90
C GLY A 437 8.44 4.80 18.28
N VAL A 438 9.24 4.19 19.16
CA VAL A 438 8.83 3.94 20.54
C VAL A 438 8.61 5.25 21.30
N ASP A 439 9.50 6.23 21.17
CA ASP A 439 9.29 7.56 21.79
C ASP A 439 8.00 8.22 21.26
N TYR A 440 7.76 8.15 19.95
CA TYR A 440 6.60 8.78 19.32
C TYR A 440 5.29 8.12 19.77
N VAL A 441 5.25 6.79 19.88
CA VAL A 441 4.08 6.07 20.42
C VAL A 441 3.88 6.39 21.91
N LEU A 442 4.93 6.43 22.73
CA LEU A 442 4.79 6.78 24.14
C LEU A 442 4.26 8.21 24.34
N ARG A 443 4.69 9.16 23.51
CA ARG A 443 4.15 10.53 23.49
C ARG A 443 2.68 10.53 23.08
N GLN A 444 2.33 9.82 22.01
CA GLN A 444 0.96 9.68 21.53
C GLN A 444 0.04 9.12 22.64
N LEU A 445 0.45 8.04 23.29
CA LEU A 445 -0.32 7.40 24.36
C LEU A 445 -0.59 8.37 25.52
N ARG A 446 0.39 9.20 25.89
CA ARG A 446 0.26 10.20 26.98
C ARG A 446 -0.51 11.45 26.56
N ALA A 447 -0.36 11.89 25.32
CA ALA A 447 -0.98 13.12 24.83
C ALA A 447 -2.49 12.96 24.59
N PHE A 448 -2.93 11.72 24.31
CA PHE A 448 -4.30 11.39 23.95
C PHE A 448 -4.83 10.23 24.81
N ASP A 449 -4.48 10.19 26.10
CA ASP A 449 -4.91 9.17 27.07
C ASP A 449 -6.42 9.18 27.36
N GLU A 450 -7.08 10.31 27.10
CA GLU A 450 -8.52 10.50 27.27
C GLU A 450 -9.37 10.00 26.09
N VAL A 451 -8.77 9.49 25.01
CA VAL A 451 -9.51 8.90 23.88
C VAL A 451 -9.17 7.42 23.70
N ASP A 452 -10.04 6.71 22.97
CA ASP A 452 -9.77 5.35 22.52
C ASP A 452 -8.93 5.40 21.25
N GLN A 453 -7.76 4.75 21.25
CA GLN A 453 -6.76 4.93 20.20
C GLN A 453 -6.58 3.66 19.34
N TYR A 454 -6.64 3.84 18.03
CA TYR A 454 -6.15 2.86 17.05
C TYR A 454 -4.82 3.38 16.48
N LEU A 455 -3.73 2.69 16.80
CA LEU A 455 -2.38 3.11 16.48
C LEU A 455 -1.72 2.13 15.54
N TYR A 456 -1.05 2.66 14.52
CA TYR A 456 -0.17 1.89 13.64
C TYR A 456 1.24 2.45 13.73
N LEU A 457 2.18 1.61 14.17
CA LEU A 457 3.61 1.89 14.21
C LEU A 457 4.28 1.03 13.13
N ALA A 458 4.98 1.66 12.19
CA ALA A 458 5.84 0.94 11.25
C ALA A 458 7.30 1.31 11.47
N VAL A 459 8.14 0.29 11.60
CA VAL A 459 9.59 0.40 11.75
C VAL A 459 10.29 -0.45 10.70
N ASN A 460 11.44 -0.01 10.21
CA ASN A 460 12.18 -0.71 9.15
C ASN A 460 13.66 -0.95 9.47
N ASP A 461 13.99 -0.99 10.75
CA ASP A 461 15.33 -1.29 11.25
C ASP A 461 15.95 -2.56 10.66
N VAL A 462 15.13 -3.61 10.49
CA VAL A 462 15.57 -4.93 10.01
C VAL A 462 15.53 -5.05 8.49
N HIS A 463 14.88 -4.11 7.79
CA HIS A 463 14.79 -4.15 6.33
C HIS A 463 16.21 -4.11 5.72
N PRO A 464 16.58 -5.06 4.87
CA PRO A 464 17.94 -5.13 4.35
C PRO A 464 18.18 -4.07 3.27
N TYR A 465 19.26 -3.31 3.42
CA TYR A 465 19.71 -2.32 2.45
C TYR A 465 21.00 -2.78 1.76
N ASP A 466 21.14 -2.45 0.48
CA ASP A 466 22.38 -2.69 -0.27
C ASP A 466 23.55 -1.91 0.34
N GLY A 467 24.68 -2.56 0.56
CA GLY A 467 25.90 -1.92 1.05
C GLY A 467 26.45 -0.81 0.15
N LEU A 468 26.03 -0.74 -1.13
CA LEU A 468 26.39 0.34 -2.06
C LEU A 468 25.70 1.67 -1.69
N GLY A 469 26.32 2.40 -0.77
CA GLY A 469 25.85 3.70 -0.29
C GLY A 469 24.99 3.62 0.98
N TYR A 470 25.07 2.50 1.70
CA TYR A 470 24.49 2.32 3.03
C TYR A 470 25.61 2.00 4.02
N LYS A 471 25.52 2.57 5.22
CA LYS A 471 26.47 2.31 6.30
C LYS A 471 25.90 1.22 7.21
N PHE A 472 26.67 0.16 7.43
CA PHE A 472 26.29 -0.89 8.38
C PHE A 472 26.50 -0.45 9.82
N ASP A 473 25.90 -1.20 10.73
CA ASP A 473 26.07 -0.98 12.15
C ASP A 473 27.55 -1.07 12.55
N THR A 474 27.98 -0.17 13.42
CA THR A 474 29.38 -0.11 13.86
C THR A 474 29.82 -1.39 14.56
N ASN A 475 28.92 -2.08 15.28
CA ASN A 475 29.19 -3.38 15.87
C ASN A 475 29.57 -4.41 14.80
N ILE A 476 28.84 -4.42 13.68
CA ILE A 476 29.07 -5.34 12.57
C ILE A 476 30.38 -4.99 11.84
N GLU A 477 30.60 -3.71 11.52
CA GLU A 477 31.78 -3.27 10.78
C GLU A 477 33.10 -3.52 11.51
N THR A 478 33.07 -3.54 12.84
CA THR A 478 34.26 -3.70 13.71
C THR A 478 34.58 -5.16 14.04
N HIS A 479 33.59 -6.06 13.99
CA HIS A 479 33.77 -7.47 14.33
C HIS A 479 33.84 -8.40 13.10
N LEU A 480 33.27 -8.01 11.96
CA LEU A 480 33.37 -8.82 10.75
C LEU A 480 34.78 -8.80 10.16
N PRO A 481 35.35 -9.97 9.80
CA PRO A 481 36.62 -10.01 9.11
C PRO A 481 36.50 -9.34 7.74
N LEU A 482 37.60 -8.76 7.27
CA LEU A 482 37.64 -8.01 6.01
C LEU A 482 37.11 -8.82 4.81
N THR A 483 37.36 -10.14 4.79
CA THR A 483 36.89 -11.03 3.71
C THR A 483 35.38 -11.09 3.58
N ASP A 484 34.65 -10.91 4.69
CA ASP A 484 33.19 -10.97 4.72
C ASP A 484 32.55 -9.60 4.44
N ARG A 485 33.37 -8.56 4.20
CA ARG A 485 32.93 -7.21 3.84
C ARG A 485 32.99 -6.90 2.35
N PHE A 486 33.48 -7.83 1.53
CA PHE A 486 33.59 -7.63 0.09
C PHE A 486 32.26 -7.93 -0.61
N PHE A 487 31.75 -6.95 -1.36
CA PHE A 487 30.59 -7.13 -2.22
C PHE A 487 31.01 -7.72 -3.56
N SER A 488 30.21 -8.65 -4.07
CA SER A 488 30.44 -9.27 -5.39
C SER A 488 29.78 -8.50 -6.54
N HIS A 489 29.06 -7.41 -6.25
CA HIS A 489 28.34 -6.58 -7.22
C HIS A 489 28.79 -5.13 -7.17
N THR A 490 28.72 -4.46 -8.32
CA THR A 490 29.10 -3.05 -8.50
C THR A 490 27.92 -2.12 -8.76
N GLU A 491 26.72 -2.66 -8.91
CA GLU A 491 25.48 -1.93 -9.17
C GLU A 491 24.49 -2.11 -8.04
N ARG A 492 23.75 -1.05 -7.70
CA ARG A 492 22.74 -1.10 -6.64
C ARG A 492 21.65 -2.13 -6.97
N LYS A 493 21.26 -2.91 -5.97
CA LYS A 493 20.19 -3.90 -6.03
C LYS A 493 19.07 -3.54 -5.06
N ALA A 494 17.84 -3.85 -5.45
CA ALA A 494 16.70 -3.81 -4.52
C ALA A 494 16.85 -4.91 -3.46
N SER A 495 16.23 -4.72 -2.30
CA SER A 495 16.31 -5.63 -1.14
C SER A 495 15.94 -7.07 -1.49
N VAL A 496 14.87 -7.26 -2.28
CA VAL A 496 14.41 -8.58 -2.75
C VAL A 496 15.44 -9.34 -3.58
N PHE A 497 16.43 -8.65 -4.16
CA PHE A 497 17.50 -9.23 -4.99
C PHE A 497 18.85 -9.32 -4.29
N LEU A 498 18.94 -8.96 -3.01
CA LEU A 498 20.18 -9.07 -2.26
C LEU A 498 20.56 -10.55 -2.07
N SER A 499 21.82 -10.85 -2.38
CA SER A 499 22.37 -12.19 -2.24
C SER A 499 22.61 -12.55 -0.78
N SER A 500 22.66 -13.86 -0.52
CA SER A 500 23.06 -14.41 0.77
C SER A 500 24.54 -14.12 1.05
N MET A 501 24.80 -13.01 1.75
CA MET A 501 26.14 -12.58 2.18
C MET A 501 26.17 -12.41 3.69
N LYS A 502 27.30 -12.78 4.30
CA LYS A 502 27.46 -12.76 5.75
C LYS A 502 27.21 -11.38 6.37
N ILE A 503 27.68 -10.30 5.71
CA ILE A 503 27.47 -8.93 6.17
C ILE A 503 25.99 -8.54 6.29
N TYR A 504 25.15 -8.94 5.33
CA TYR A 504 23.72 -8.67 5.38
C TYR A 504 23.04 -9.46 6.49
N GLN A 505 23.42 -10.73 6.67
CA GLN A 505 22.85 -11.60 7.71
C GLN A 505 23.19 -11.12 9.11
N GLU A 506 24.45 -10.74 9.37
CA GLU A 506 24.87 -10.22 10.67
C GLU A 506 24.26 -8.85 10.95
N GLN A 507 24.18 -7.96 9.94
CA GLN A 507 23.43 -6.71 10.05
C GLN A 507 21.97 -6.97 10.45
N TYR A 508 21.30 -7.88 9.76
CA TYR A 508 19.90 -8.21 10.02
C TYR A 508 19.70 -8.73 11.46
N LEU A 509 20.55 -9.64 11.93
CA LEU A 509 20.49 -10.17 13.30
C LEU A 509 20.76 -9.08 14.35
N GLU A 510 21.74 -8.20 14.13
CA GLU A 510 21.98 -7.06 15.05
C GLU A 510 20.78 -6.13 15.11
N ARG A 511 20.19 -5.81 13.96
CA ARG A 511 18.99 -4.95 13.91
C ARG A 511 17.78 -5.59 14.57
N ILE A 512 17.60 -6.92 14.49
CA ILE A 512 16.58 -7.63 15.26
C ILE A 512 16.78 -7.40 16.77
N ARG A 513 18.00 -7.50 17.28
CA ARG A 513 18.29 -7.25 18.72
C ARG A 513 17.92 -5.84 19.12
N GLN A 514 18.23 -4.86 18.28
CA GLN A 514 17.91 -3.46 18.56
C GLN A 514 16.40 -3.22 18.56
N VAL A 515 15.67 -3.79 17.61
CA VAL A 515 14.20 -3.75 17.58
C VAL A 515 13.61 -4.36 18.84
N ASP A 516 14.07 -5.54 19.26
CA ASP A 516 13.61 -6.16 20.50
C ASP A 516 13.83 -5.30 21.74
N GLN A 517 15.01 -4.69 21.86
CA GLN A 517 15.34 -3.82 22.98
C GLN A 517 14.42 -2.59 23.01
N ASN A 518 14.27 -1.91 21.87
CA ASN A 518 13.48 -0.69 21.78
C ASN A 518 11.99 -0.98 21.97
N ILE A 519 11.42 -1.92 21.21
CA ILE A 519 10.01 -2.31 21.33
C ILE A 519 9.72 -2.89 22.72
N GLY A 520 10.67 -3.59 23.34
CA GLY A 520 10.54 -4.08 24.71
C GLY A 520 10.20 -2.98 25.73
N LEU A 521 10.69 -1.75 25.53
CA LEU A 521 10.34 -0.59 26.37
C LEU A 521 8.87 -0.21 26.22
N LEU A 522 8.36 -0.21 24.99
CA LEU A 522 6.94 0.07 24.72
C LEU A 522 6.05 -1.02 25.30
N LEU A 523 6.40 -2.30 25.10
CA LEU A 523 5.63 -3.42 25.62
C LEU A 523 5.60 -3.41 27.16
N ALA A 524 6.71 -3.11 27.81
CA ALA A 524 6.77 -2.95 29.27
C ALA A 524 5.89 -1.79 29.75
N TYR A 525 5.88 -0.65 29.04
CA TYR A 525 4.99 0.46 29.36
C TYR A 525 3.53 0.06 29.29
N LEU A 526 3.12 -0.70 28.25
CA LEU A 526 1.75 -1.18 28.12
C LEU A 526 1.35 -2.09 29.30
N GLU A 527 2.24 -3.02 29.70
CA GLU A 527 1.99 -3.90 30.86
C GLU A 527 1.89 -3.15 32.19
N GLU A 528 2.53 -1.99 32.33
CA GLU A 528 2.51 -1.19 33.55
C GLU A 528 1.29 -0.26 33.63
N HIS A 529 0.71 0.16 32.49
CA HIS A 529 -0.27 1.24 32.44
C HIS A 529 -1.68 0.83 31.99
N PHE A 530 -1.87 -0.39 31.48
CA PHE A 530 -3.15 -0.86 30.99
C PHE A 530 -3.45 -2.27 31.52
N ASP A 531 -4.71 -2.53 31.85
CA ASP A 531 -5.17 -3.89 32.11
C ASP A 531 -5.24 -4.71 30.81
N GLU A 532 -5.18 -6.04 30.92
CA GLU A 532 -5.09 -6.95 29.76
C GLU A 532 -6.33 -6.84 28.82
N ASP A 533 -7.48 -6.42 29.34
CA ASP A 533 -8.71 -6.20 28.59
C ASP A 533 -8.87 -4.77 28.02
N GLU A 534 -7.95 -3.86 28.38
CA GLU A 534 -7.93 -2.48 27.88
C GLU A 534 -7.10 -2.32 26.59
N TYR A 535 -6.21 -3.26 26.28
CA TYR A 535 -5.38 -3.20 25.08
C TYR A 535 -5.53 -4.42 24.15
N LEU A 536 -5.21 -4.19 22.88
CA LEU A 536 -4.95 -5.22 21.88
C LEU A 536 -3.65 -4.85 21.15
N VAL A 537 -2.64 -5.71 21.21
CA VAL A 537 -1.35 -5.49 20.55
C VAL A 537 -1.10 -6.60 19.52
N SER A 538 -0.77 -6.20 18.30
CA SER A 538 -0.36 -7.09 17.21
C SER A 538 1.04 -6.69 16.74
N ILE A 539 1.99 -7.63 16.71
CA ILE A 539 3.26 -7.45 16.00
C ILE A 539 3.26 -8.35 14.77
N TYR A 540 3.59 -7.78 13.62
CA TYR A 540 3.66 -8.54 12.38
C TYR A 540 4.68 -7.96 11.41
N SER A 541 4.91 -8.70 10.33
CA SER A 541 5.69 -8.24 9.18
C SER A 541 4.88 -8.37 7.90
N ASP A 542 5.16 -7.49 6.95
CA ASP A 542 4.59 -7.51 5.61
C ASP A 542 5.25 -8.55 4.71
N HIS A 543 6.52 -8.88 4.93
CA HIS A 543 7.24 -9.94 4.21
C HIS A 543 8.46 -10.43 5.00
N GLY A 544 9.18 -11.40 4.44
CA GLY A 544 10.44 -11.87 4.99
C GLY A 544 11.64 -11.23 4.30
N VAL A 545 12.75 -11.97 4.15
CA VAL A 545 13.97 -11.45 3.52
C VAL A 545 14.68 -12.46 2.61
N SER A 546 15.32 -11.93 1.59
CA SER A 546 16.07 -12.69 0.57
C SER A 546 17.48 -13.10 1.01
N ILE A 547 18.08 -12.40 1.96
CA ILE A 547 19.50 -12.52 2.36
C ILE A 547 19.84 -13.84 3.08
N PHE A 548 18.85 -14.71 3.32
CA PHE A 548 19.02 -16.07 3.82
C PHE A 548 18.67 -17.14 2.77
N ASN A 549 18.31 -16.73 1.56
CA ASN A 549 17.95 -17.66 0.49
C ASN A 549 19.13 -18.52 0.04
N LYS A 550 18.81 -19.76 -0.36
CA LYS A 550 19.69 -20.58 -1.18
C LYS A 550 19.72 -20.01 -2.60
N VAL A 551 20.90 -20.02 -3.23
CA VAL A 551 21.01 -19.77 -4.68
C VAL A 551 20.64 -21.06 -5.41
N ILE A 552 19.64 -21.01 -6.28
CA ILE A 552 19.17 -22.16 -7.05
C ILE A 552 19.39 -21.86 -8.53
N SER A 553 20.22 -22.67 -9.19
CA SER A 553 20.51 -22.55 -10.63
C SER A 553 20.91 -21.13 -11.06
N ASP A 554 21.84 -20.51 -10.32
CA ASP A 554 22.35 -19.14 -10.52
C ASP A 554 21.29 -18.02 -10.44
N SER A 555 20.09 -18.33 -9.94
CA SER A 555 18.99 -17.39 -9.74
C SER A 555 18.55 -17.33 -8.27
N LEU A 556 18.05 -16.17 -7.86
CA LEU A 556 17.50 -15.96 -6.53
C LEU A 556 16.00 -16.24 -6.54
N ASP A 557 15.53 -17.13 -5.67
CA ASP A 557 14.09 -17.34 -5.47
C ASP A 557 13.48 -16.19 -4.66
N ILE A 558 12.87 -15.23 -5.34
CA ILE A 558 12.27 -14.04 -4.71
C ILE A 558 11.01 -14.33 -3.89
N ILE A 559 10.36 -15.47 -4.10
CA ILE A 559 9.20 -15.90 -3.30
C ILE A 559 9.53 -17.15 -2.48
N SER A 560 10.78 -17.27 -2.02
CA SER A 560 11.25 -18.37 -1.19
C SER A 560 10.51 -18.44 0.16
N PRO A 561 10.65 -19.54 0.91
CA PRO A 561 10.18 -19.62 2.29
C PRO A 561 10.75 -18.53 3.19
N TYR A 562 11.97 -18.03 2.97
CA TYR A 562 12.53 -16.94 3.78
C TYR A 562 12.00 -15.58 3.37
N ALA A 563 11.83 -15.33 2.07
CA ALA A 563 11.36 -14.05 1.53
C ALA A 563 9.87 -13.82 1.78
N THR A 564 9.08 -14.89 1.90
CA THR A 564 7.63 -14.81 2.10
C THR A 564 7.17 -15.33 3.47
N SER A 565 8.06 -15.84 4.32
CA SER A 565 7.74 -16.07 5.74
C SER A 565 7.73 -14.73 6.46
N ALA A 566 6.58 -14.38 7.03
CA ALA A 566 6.39 -13.20 7.85
C ALA A 566 6.20 -13.60 9.32
N THR A 567 6.44 -12.66 10.23
CA THR A 567 6.15 -12.85 11.66
C THR A 567 4.71 -12.41 11.96
N TRP A 568 4.00 -13.09 12.85
CA TRP A 568 2.74 -12.60 13.43
C TRP A 568 2.53 -13.11 14.87
N MET A 569 2.32 -12.18 15.80
CA MET A 569 1.99 -12.46 17.19
C MET A 569 0.97 -11.45 17.72
N MET A 570 0.06 -11.88 18.58
CA MET A 570 -0.98 -11.03 19.16
C MET A 570 -1.11 -11.26 20.66
N ARG A 571 -1.51 -10.24 21.41
CA ARG A 571 -1.84 -10.33 22.83
C ARG A 571 -2.82 -9.23 23.25
N GLY A 572 -3.61 -9.52 24.28
CA GLY A 572 -4.56 -8.59 24.88
C GLY A 572 -5.99 -9.08 24.72
N ALA A 573 -6.94 -8.16 24.78
CA ALA A 573 -8.35 -8.44 24.87
C ALA A 573 -8.86 -9.38 23.75
N GLY A 574 -9.46 -10.51 24.16
CA GLY A 574 -10.04 -11.50 23.24
C GLY A 574 -9.02 -12.40 22.52
N VAL A 575 -7.72 -12.17 22.71
CA VAL A 575 -6.68 -13.03 22.12
C VAL A 575 -6.48 -14.27 22.99
N PRO A 576 -6.51 -15.49 22.41
CA PRO A 576 -6.18 -16.71 23.14
C PRO A 576 -4.79 -16.65 23.78
N GLU A 577 -4.72 -16.94 25.07
CA GLU A 577 -3.49 -16.82 25.85
C GLU A 577 -2.64 -18.10 25.80
N ASN A 578 -1.32 -17.92 25.80
CA ASN A 578 -0.32 -19.00 25.85
C ASN A 578 -0.45 -20.01 24.69
N VAL A 579 -0.82 -19.52 23.51
CA VAL A 579 -0.98 -20.35 22.30
C VAL A 579 0.21 -20.17 21.36
N VAL A 580 0.79 -21.28 20.93
CA VAL A 580 1.68 -21.33 19.77
C VAL A 580 0.93 -22.11 18.69
N SER A 581 0.45 -21.40 17.67
CA SER A 581 -0.31 -21.98 16.58
C SER A 581 0.63 -22.34 15.42
N ASP A 582 0.50 -23.57 14.93
CA ASP A 582 1.14 -24.03 13.71
C ASP A 582 0.22 -23.93 12.49
N GLU A 583 -0.97 -23.32 12.62
CA GLU A 583 -1.89 -23.09 11.50
C GLU A 583 -1.24 -22.32 10.36
N LEU A 584 -1.53 -22.73 9.11
CA LEU A 584 -1.19 -21.95 7.93
C LEU A 584 -1.99 -20.64 7.92
N THR A 585 -1.30 -19.52 8.09
CA THR A 585 -1.90 -18.19 8.07
C THR A 585 -1.22 -17.32 7.02
N SER A 586 -1.96 -16.34 6.50
CA SER A 586 -1.46 -15.35 5.56
C SER A 586 -1.68 -13.93 6.09
N ILE A 587 -0.88 -12.96 5.64
CA ILE A 587 -1.05 -11.55 6.06
C ILE A 587 -2.46 -10.99 5.76
N VAL A 588 -3.19 -11.55 4.78
CA VAL A 588 -4.60 -11.21 4.52
C VAL A 588 -5.55 -11.63 5.64
N ASP A 589 -5.14 -12.58 6.49
CA ASP A 589 -5.93 -13.08 7.62
C ASP A 589 -5.88 -12.11 8.82
N ILE A 590 -4.99 -11.11 8.80
CA ILE A 590 -4.89 -10.08 9.85
C ILE A 590 -6.15 -9.21 9.89
N TYR A 591 -6.66 -8.77 8.72
CA TYR A 591 -7.87 -7.95 8.63
C TYR A 591 -9.11 -8.60 9.28
N PRO A 592 -9.53 -9.83 8.90
CA PRO A 592 -10.68 -10.48 9.53
C PRO A 592 -10.43 -10.85 11.00
N THR A 593 -9.17 -11.03 11.41
CA THR A 593 -8.84 -11.26 12.83
C THR A 593 -9.06 -9.99 13.66
N LEU A 594 -8.62 -8.83 13.19
CA LEU A 594 -8.92 -7.54 13.82
C LEU A 594 -10.43 -7.27 13.80
N ALA A 595 -11.12 -7.63 12.72
CA ALA A 595 -12.57 -7.51 12.64
C ALA A 595 -13.29 -8.31 13.71
N HIS A 596 -12.85 -9.55 13.94
CA HIS A 596 -13.39 -10.41 14.99
C HIS A 596 -13.12 -9.84 16.40
N LEU A 597 -11.91 -9.35 16.65
CA LEU A 597 -11.50 -8.86 17.98
C LEU A 597 -12.07 -7.47 18.33
N CYS A 598 -12.29 -6.62 17.32
CA CYS A 598 -12.81 -5.26 17.47
C CYS A 598 -14.30 -5.11 17.08
N ASP A 599 -14.96 -6.19 16.65
CA ASP A 599 -16.37 -6.24 16.27
C ASP A 599 -16.76 -5.28 15.12
N PHE A 600 -15.97 -5.28 14.03
CA PHE A 600 -16.33 -4.58 12.79
C PHE A 600 -16.70 -5.54 11.64
N ALA A 601 -17.45 -5.04 10.67
CA ALA A 601 -17.96 -5.83 9.56
C ALA A 601 -16.88 -6.10 8.50
N VAL A 602 -16.88 -7.32 7.96
CA VAL A 602 -15.98 -7.76 6.88
C VAL A 602 -16.79 -8.03 5.62
N ALA A 603 -16.28 -7.57 4.47
CA ALA A 603 -16.88 -7.88 3.18
C ALA A 603 -16.78 -9.39 2.88
N ARG A 604 -17.80 -9.96 2.21
CA ARG A 604 -17.84 -11.42 1.97
C ARG A 604 -16.84 -11.91 0.93
N ASP A 605 -16.30 -10.99 0.13
CA ASP A 605 -15.42 -11.25 -1.00
C ASP A 605 -13.94 -11.02 -0.67
N ILE A 606 -13.58 -10.77 0.60
CA ILE A 606 -12.16 -10.74 1.00
C ILE A 606 -11.53 -12.13 0.82
N ASP A 607 -10.21 -12.15 0.67
CA ASP A 607 -9.43 -13.39 0.55
C ASP A 607 -8.92 -13.91 1.90
N GLY A 608 -8.89 -13.03 2.90
CA GLY A 608 -8.55 -13.33 4.27
C GLY A 608 -9.55 -14.26 4.92
N ASN A 609 -9.07 -15.08 5.84
CA ASN A 609 -9.85 -16.03 6.59
C ASN A 609 -9.59 -15.84 8.09
N LEU A 610 -10.61 -16.00 8.93
CA LEU A 610 -10.42 -16.00 10.37
C LEU A 610 -9.68 -17.29 10.78
N PRO A 611 -8.52 -17.22 11.46
CA PRO A 611 -7.81 -18.41 11.91
C PRO A 611 -8.65 -19.28 12.87
N GLY A 612 -8.37 -20.57 12.91
CA GLY A 612 -9.06 -21.56 13.74
C GLY A 612 -8.96 -21.25 15.23
N VAL A 613 -7.82 -20.75 15.69
CA VAL A 613 -7.60 -20.31 17.08
C VAL A 613 -8.60 -19.24 17.54
N PHE A 614 -9.15 -18.43 16.63
CA PHE A 614 -10.19 -17.43 16.90
C PHE A 614 -11.61 -17.94 16.59
N GLY A 615 -11.78 -19.25 16.39
CA GLY A 615 -13.07 -19.88 16.06
C GLY A 615 -13.44 -19.82 14.57
N GLY A 616 -12.50 -19.43 13.71
CA GLY A 616 -12.67 -19.47 12.26
C GLY A 616 -12.37 -20.84 11.65
N LYS A 617 -11.80 -20.85 10.45
CA LYS A 617 -11.49 -22.09 9.71
C LYS A 617 -10.01 -22.13 9.39
N GLU A 618 -9.34 -23.24 9.63
CA GLU A 618 -7.94 -23.40 9.22
C GLU A 618 -7.80 -23.46 7.69
N ARG A 619 -6.74 -22.85 7.15
CA ARG A 619 -6.41 -22.95 5.73
C ARG A 619 -5.79 -24.31 5.44
N ASP A 620 -6.20 -24.92 4.32
CA ASP A 620 -5.48 -26.09 3.78
C ASP A 620 -4.26 -25.72 2.93
N ALA A 621 -4.18 -24.45 2.49
CA ALA A 621 -3.03 -23.88 1.78
C ALA A 621 -2.95 -22.35 1.90
N VAL A 622 -1.74 -21.83 1.76
CA VAL A 622 -1.42 -20.38 1.66
C VAL A 622 -0.71 -20.06 0.35
N TYR A 623 -0.85 -18.80 -0.09
CA TYR A 623 -0.42 -18.35 -1.41
C TYR A 623 0.53 -17.17 -1.27
N SER A 624 1.66 -17.22 -1.97
CA SER A 624 2.57 -16.09 -2.16
C SER A 624 2.88 -15.96 -3.64
N SER A 625 2.81 -14.74 -4.18
CA SER A 625 3.03 -14.49 -5.60
C SER A 625 3.84 -13.21 -5.84
N SER A 626 4.68 -13.26 -6.86
CA SER A 626 5.32 -12.08 -7.46
C SER A 626 4.60 -11.75 -8.77
N GLN A 627 3.96 -10.59 -8.80
CA GLN A 627 3.19 -10.05 -9.93
C GLN A 627 3.79 -8.72 -10.41
N TYR A 628 5.12 -8.66 -10.52
CA TYR A 628 5.83 -7.45 -10.88
C TYR A 628 5.89 -7.27 -12.43
N PRO A 629 5.41 -6.15 -13.00
CA PRO A 629 5.45 -5.91 -14.44
C PRO A 629 6.86 -6.03 -15.04
N GLY A 630 6.95 -6.68 -16.21
CA GLY A 630 8.22 -6.94 -16.89
C GLY A 630 9.03 -8.12 -16.35
N GLN A 631 8.58 -8.77 -15.28
CA GLN A 631 9.15 -10.03 -14.78
C GLN A 631 8.19 -11.19 -15.02
N THR A 632 8.70 -12.44 -15.01
CA THR A 632 7.85 -13.64 -14.99
C THR A 632 7.01 -13.68 -13.72
N PHE A 633 5.74 -14.05 -13.86
CA PHE A 633 4.86 -14.29 -12.72
C PHE A 633 5.33 -15.54 -11.99
N LYS A 634 5.38 -15.46 -10.65
CA LYS A 634 5.77 -16.59 -9.80
C LYS A 634 4.70 -16.80 -8.74
N LEU A 635 4.39 -18.08 -8.46
CA LEU A 635 3.42 -18.47 -7.43
C LEU A 635 3.97 -19.64 -6.61
N ALA A 636 3.80 -19.52 -5.29
CA ALA A 636 3.96 -20.60 -4.34
C ALA A 636 2.61 -20.88 -3.66
N VAL A 637 2.12 -22.12 -3.76
CA VAL A 637 0.97 -22.62 -3.01
C VAL A 637 1.48 -23.64 -2.00
N ARG A 638 1.35 -23.36 -0.71
CA ARG A 638 2.04 -24.11 0.36
C ARG A 638 1.06 -24.77 1.32
N THR A 639 1.32 -26.02 1.64
CA THR A 639 0.70 -26.77 2.75
C THR A 639 1.74 -27.02 3.85
N HIS A 640 1.43 -27.84 4.86
CA HIS A 640 2.44 -28.28 5.83
C HIS A 640 3.49 -29.23 5.26
N GLU A 641 3.16 -29.97 4.20
CA GLU A 641 4.00 -31.07 3.70
C GLU A 641 4.56 -30.82 2.31
N HIS A 642 3.81 -30.10 1.46
CA HIS A 642 4.18 -29.86 0.07
C HIS A 642 3.99 -28.39 -0.35
N ALA A 643 4.68 -27.98 -1.40
CA ALA A 643 4.44 -26.72 -2.08
C ALA A 643 4.39 -26.93 -3.60
N LEU A 644 3.38 -26.35 -4.25
CA LEU A 644 3.39 -26.14 -5.70
C LEU A 644 4.13 -24.83 -5.99
N ARG A 645 5.06 -24.91 -6.94
CA ARG A 645 5.81 -23.77 -7.49
C ARG A 645 5.45 -23.60 -8.95
N LEU A 646 5.18 -22.37 -9.34
CA LEU A 646 4.83 -22.00 -10.71
C LEU A 646 5.62 -20.78 -11.15
N GLU A 647 6.10 -20.81 -12.39
CA GLU A 647 6.67 -19.65 -13.08
C GLU A 647 6.21 -19.59 -14.54
N THR A 648 5.74 -18.42 -14.99
CA THR A 648 5.32 -18.20 -16.39
C THR A 648 6.51 -18.11 -17.35
N ARG A 649 6.26 -18.30 -18.64
CA ARG A 649 7.26 -18.06 -19.70
C ARG A 649 7.31 -16.60 -20.12
N ALA A 650 6.15 -15.97 -20.22
CA ALA A 650 6.01 -14.57 -20.55
C ALA A 650 6.16 -13.70 -19.30
N PRO A 651 6.66 -12.46 -19.44
CA PRO A 651 6.59 -11.48 -18.38
C PRO A 651 5.16 -10.99 -18.17
N VAL A 652 4.90 -10.51 -16.96
CA VAL A 652 3.66 -9.85 -16.54
C VAL A 652 3.54 -8.50 -17.24
N ASP A 653 2.36 -8.21 -17.77
CA ASP A 653 2.05 -6.91 -18.37
C ASP A 653 1.83 -5.83 -17.30
N GLU A 654 1.80 -4.55 -17.68
CA GLU A 654 1.63 -3.43 -16.75
C GLU A 654 0.32 -3.49 -15.92
N ASP A 655 -0.71 -4.15 -16.47
CA ASP A 655 -2.02 -4.37 -15.81
C ASP A 655 -2.09 -5.66 -14.96
N GLY A 656 -0.96 -6.35 -14.83
CA GLY A 656 -0.82 -7.55 -14.03
C GLY A 656 -1.24 -8.85 -14.72
N THR A 657 -1.68 -8.81 -15.99
CA THR A 657 -2.09 -10.02 -16.72
C THR A 657 -0.91 -10.74 -17.36
N VAL A 658 -1.02 -12.07 -17.56
CA VAL A 658 0.02 -12.89 -18.17
C VAL A 658 -0.53 -14.18 -18.78
N ASP A 659 0.16 -14.71 -19.79
CA ASP A 659 -0.14 -16.03 -20.37
C ASP A 659 0.51 -17.14 -19.54
N PHE A 660 -0.30 -18.08 -19.06
CA PHE A 660 0.13 -19.23 -18.26
C PHE A 660 0.40 -20.48 -19.11
N ALA A 661 0.15 -20.46 -20.42
CA ALA A 661 0.51 -21.57 -21.30
C ALA A 661 2.01 -21.84 -21.25
N GLY A 662 2.37 -23.12 -21.05
CA GLY A 662 3.77 -23.54 -20.96
C GLY A 662 4.51 -23.09 -19.70
N ALA A 663 3.80 -22.55 -18.69
CA ALA A 663 4.37 -22.25 -17.38
C ALA A 663 5.08 -23.48 -16.80
N ARG A 664 6.23 -23.27 -16.15
CA ARG A 664 6.93 -24.31 -15.41
C ARG A 664 6.17 -24.53 -14.11
N VAL A 665 5.76 -25.76 -13.85
CA VAL A 665 5.02 -26.13 -12.64
C VAL A 665 5.67 -27.37 -12.03
N GLY A 666 5.94 -27.33 -10.73
CA GLY A 666 6.45 -28.46 -9.97
C GLY A 666 5.84 -28.50 -8.59
N ILE A 667 5.69 -29.70 -8.03
CA ILE A 667 5.24 -29.92 -6.65
C ILE A 667 6.41 -30.53 -5.90
N TYR A 668 6.73 -29.99 -4.74
CA TYR A 668 7.93 -30.35 -3.96
C TYR A 668 7.55 -30.57 -2.50
N PRO A 669 8.24 -31.45 -1.75
CA PRO A 669 8.21 -31.42 -0.30
C PRO A 669 8.61 -30.03 0.22
N ARG A 670 8.02 -29.55 1.32
CA ARG A 670 8.22 -28.18 1.83
C ARG A 670 9.68 -27.78 2.04
N GLU A 671 10.51 -28.69 2.52
CA GLU A 671 11.94 -28.45 2.80
C GLU A 671 12.82 -28.35 1.54
N HIS A 672 12.26 -28.72 0.38
CA HIS A 672 12.98 -28.86 -0.89
C HIS A 672 12.30 -28.09 -2.04
N GLU A 673 11.66 -26.96 -1.74
CA GLU A 673 11.08 -26.07 -2.77
C GLU A 673 12.09 -25.73 -3.86
N LEU A 674 11.71 -25.95 -5.14
CA LEU A 674 12.54 -25.71 -6.34
C LEU A 674 13.82 -26.56 -6.46
N GLU A 675 14.06 -27.52 -5.56
CA GLU A 675 15.14 -28.49 -5.72
C GLU A 675 14.64 -29.62 -6.67
N GLU A 676 15.08 -29.60 -7.92
CA GLU A 676 14.55 -30.47 -9.01
C GLU A 676 14.60 -31.97 -8.70
N ASP A 677 15.63 -32.43 -7.98
CA ASP A 677 15.78 -33.84 -7.61
C ASP A 677 14.70 -34.31 -6.62
N TYR A 678 13.97 -33.37 -6.01
CA TYR A 678 12.87 -33.63 -5.07
C TYR A 678 11.48 -33.34 -5.67
N ALA A 679 11.39 -33.00 -6.96
CA ALA A 679 10.11 -32.81 -7.61
C ALA A 679 9.26 -34.10 -7.56
N VAL A 680 8.04 -33.99 -7.06
CA VAL A 680 7.08 -35.10 -6.96
C VAL A 680 5.95 -34.87 -7.94
N ASP A 681 5.60 -35.90 -8.71
CA ASP A 681 4.46 -35.88 -9.60
C ASP A 681 3.52 -37.05 -9.32
N SER A 682 2.37 -36.76 -8.69
CA SER A 682 1.31 -37.74 -8.43
C SER A 682 -0.06 -37.19 -8.79
N ALA A 683 -1.00 -38.08 -9.14
CA ALA A 683 -2.35 -37.68 -9.52
C ALA A 683 -3.09 -37.01 -8.35
N GLU A 684 -2.85 -37.47 -7.13
CA GLU A 684 -3.43 -36.95 -5.90
C GLU A 684 -2.95 -35.52 -5.62
N LEU A 685 -1.64 -35.25 -5.72
CA LEU A 685 -1.08 -33.92 -5.51
C LEU A 685 -1.55 -32.94 -6.59
N ARG A 686 -1.61 -33.36 -7.86
CA ARG A 686 -2.17 -32.52 -8.93
C ARG A 686 -3.64 -32.20 -8.71
N ALA A 687 -4.45 -33.19 -8.28
CA ALA A 687 -5.86 -32.98 -7.96
C ALA A 687 -6.07 -32.01 -6.78
N PHE A 688 -5.12 -31.94 -5.84
CA PHE A 688 -5.14 -30.96 -4.75
C PHE A 688 -4.70 -29.57 -5.21
N PHE A 689 -3.51 -29.47 -5.81
CA PHE A 689 -2.87 -28.17 -6.06
C PHE A 689 -3.36 -27.47 -7.33
N TYR A 690 -3.63 -28.18 -8.43
CA TYR A 690 -3.94 -27.52 -9.70
C TYR A 690 -5.24 -26.72 -9.64
N PRO A 691 -6.37 -27.23 -9.10
CA PRO A 691 -7.59 -26.43 -8.98
C PRO A 691 -7.38 -25.15 -8.16
N ARG A 692 -6.67 -25.25 -7.03
CA ARG A 692 -6.35 -24.13 -6.13
C ARG A 692 -5.52 -23.06 -6.83
N ALA A 693 -4.40 -23.45 -7.44
CA ALA A 693 -3.53 -22.54 -8.15
C ALA A 693 -4.25 -21.90 -9.36
N ARG A 694 -5.06 -22.66 -10.11
CA ARG A 694 -5.86 -22.16 -11.24
C ARG A 694 -6.92 -21.16 -10.80
N ASP A 695 -7.55 -21.38 -9.66
CA ASP A 695 -8.56 -20.48 -9.10
C ASP A 695 -7.91 -19.15 -8.71
N PHE A 696 -6.78 -19.20 -7.98
CA PHE A 696 -5.99 -18.03 -7.58
C PHE A 696 -5.56 -17.17 -8.77
N ILE A 697 -5.08 -17.78 -9.87
CA ILE A 697 -4.60 -17.03 -11.04
C ILE A 697 -5.72 -16.65 -12.02
N ARG A 698 -6.96 -17.12 -11.83
CA ARG A 698 -8.02 -17.00 -12.84
C ARG A 698 -8.25 -15.56 -13.27
N GLY A 699 -8.23 -14.63 -12.31
CA GLY A 699 -8.45 -13.21 -12.56
C GLY A 699 -7.32 -12.52 -13.33
N ILE A 700 -6.16 -13.15 -13.52
CA ILE A 700 -4.98 -12.52 -14.17
C ILE A 700 -4.45 -13.32 -15.36
N ALA A 701 -4.91 -14.56 -15.52
CA ALA A 701 -4.53 -15.41 -16.64
C ALA A 701 -5.23 -14.96 -17.93
N ASN A 702 -4.47 -14.88 -19.02
CA ASN A 702 -5.01 -14.66 -20.37
C ASN A 702 -4.74 -15.87 -21.29
N ASN A 703 -5.36 -15.87 -22.48
CA ASN A 703 -5.21 -16.95 -23.46
C ASN A 703 -4.14 -16.65 -24.52
N GLY A 704 -3.10 -15.88 -24.16
CA GLY A 704 -2.13 -15.30 -25.08
C GLY A 704 -2.60 -13.97 -25.70
N GLU A 705 -3.80 -13.51 -25.35
CA GLU A 705 -4.38 -12.25 -25.79
C GLU A 705 -3.67 -11.06 -25.14
N PHE A 706 -3.37 -10.03 -25.91
CA PHE A 706 -2.81 -8.77 -25.40
C PHE A 706 -3.16 -7.60 -26.31
N TRP A 707 -3.20 -6.40 -25.75
CA TRP A 707 -3.37 -5.16 -26.51
C TRP A 707 -2.01 -4.71 -27.09
N PRO A 708 -1.86 -4.55 -28.42
CA PRO A 708 -0.57 -4.23 -29.03
C PRO A 708 0.08 -2.96 -28.48
N ALA A 709 -0.70 -1.91 -28.22
CA ALA A 709 -0.21 -0.63 -27.71
C ALA A 709 0.51 -0.77 -26.36
N MET A 710 0.02 -1.63 -25.45
CA MET A 710 0.63 -1.84 -24.14
C MET A 710 2.03 -2.45 -24.26
N ARG A 711 2.19 -3.47 -25.11
CA ARG A 711 3.49 -4.12 -25.32
C ARG A 711 4.44 -3.31 -26.20
N ALA A 712 3.91 -2.49 -27.11
CA ALA A 712 4.69 -1.57 -27.94
C ALA A 712 5.40 -0.50 -27.09
N ALA A 713 4.86 -0.13 -25.93
CA ALA A 713 5.50 0.77 -24.97
C ALA A 713 6.62 0.08 -24.15
N ARG A 714 6.76 -1.26 -24.24
CA ARG A 714 7.70 -2.10 -23.49
C ARG A 714 8.34 -3.19 -24.37
N PRO A 715 8.90 -2.85 -25.54
CA PRO A 715 9.43 -3.84 -26.48
C PRO A 715 10.50 -4.73 -25.83
N GLN A 716 11.32 -4.16 -24.94
CA GLN A 716 12.40 -4.84 -24.22
C GLN A 716 11.93 -6.01 -23.34
N TRP A 717 10.69 -6.01 -22.86
CA TRP A 717 10.15 -7.12 -22.06
C TRP A 717 9.79 -8.33 -22.92
N PHE A 718 9.34 -8.08 -24.15
CA PHE A 718 8.78 -9.11 -25.03
C PHE A 718 9.72 -9.47 -26.20
N GLY A 719 11.03 -9.24 -26.04
CA GLY A 719 12.06 -9.62 -27.02
C GLY A 719 12.24 -8.67 -28.21
N GLY A 720 11.65 -7.47 -28.14
CA GLY A 720 11.88 -6.38 -29.10
C GLY A 720 13.15 -5.56 -28.82
N PRO A 721 13.54 -4.66 -29.73
CA PRO A 721 14.68 -3.76 -29.52
C PRO A 721 14.42 -2.82 -28.33
N ALA A 722 15.48 -2.52 -27.58
CA ALA A 722 15.45 -1.61 -26.44
C ALA A 722 15.40 -0.13 -26.86
#